data_AF-A0A1I5XST9-F1
#
_entry.id   AF-A0A1I5XST9-F1
#
_cell.length_a   1.000
_cell.length_b   1.000
_cell.length_c   1.000
_cell.angle_alpha   90.00
_cell.angle_beta   90.00
_cell.angle_gamma   90.00
#
_symmetry.space_group_name_H-M   'P 1'
#
loop_
_entity.id
_entity.type
_entity.pdbx_description
1 polymer ?
#
loop_
_entity_poly.entity_id
_entity_poly.type
_entity_poly.pdbx_seq_one_letter_code
_entity_poly.pdbx_strand_id
1 'polypeptide(L)'
;MTSRRGLATGIASVAGLALSLLALPVTPASAAPAQPSADPQATAIAAADRVAAAGAVGLRKSSAESLHRVSTTLGDAGLYYNSYERTYDGLRVVGGDAVIVADGTGRVRGTDSAEGAAITVGTKPTVDAARAASVARGQLPAVSTVSKPDLVVLGGAQPKLAYEVVVKGRTAKAPSNLHVFVDAATGKVLDQRDDVKAESPAKTGSTAAAPRAAANGNSYYAGQVSIDTTGSGSSYSMRDPNRPGISCGREGGSVYTKSSNSWGNGRGTDLETGCVDVLYTVQTEWNMLKDWLGRNGIDGNGRGFPASVGLNDVNAYWDGSSTHFGHSQDNQRQATSMDVAGHEFGHGIFQNTPGGAGSGNENGGLNESTGDVFGALTEFYANNPVDTPDFTVGEGVNLVGNGPIRYMYDPSREGDPNCYSSSIPNTEVHAAAGPQNHWFYLLSEGSSPTDGQPASPTCNGSSVTGIGIQKAGKIFYNGLLHKTSSWNHKAARKATLQAAVDLFPGSCTEFNATKAAWDAISVGAVSGEATCTGEPPKDNDFSVSLSPSTATVQPGQSATSTVTTKITNGNAQSVKLTASGLPSGATATFTPATVQSGATASVTIATTASTPNGTSKVTITATGANATHTADFTLTVGSGNPGGCGGVTAWDSNTFYGPGDVVSYGNHKWTSTWYSVGAEPGAPGSWAVWTDSGAC
;
A
#
# COMPACT_ATOMS: atom_id res chain seq x y z
N MET A 1 9.84 48.38 -55.01
CA MET A 1 10.39 48.44 -56.39
C MET A 1 10.60 47.02 -56.87
N THR A 2 10.28 46.71 -58.14
CA THR A 2 10.77 45.58 -59.00
C THR A 2 11.08 44.18 -58.42
N SER A 3 10.70 43.04 -59.03
CA SER A 3 9.75 42.76 -60.12
C SER A 3 9.43 41.25 -60.24
N ARG A 4 8.21 40.98 -60.72
CA ARG A 4 7.57 39.78 -61.29
C ARG A 4 8.41 38.54 -61.76
N ARG A 5 7.80 37.36 -61.48
CA ARG A 5 7.43 36.22 -62.37
C ARG A 5 8.47 35.57 -63.34
N GLY A 6 8.41 34.24 -63.44
CA GLY A 6 8.77 33.50 -64.67
C GLY A 6 8.77 31.96 -64.54
N LEU A 7 7.72 31.29 -65.02
CA LEU A 7 7.80 29.89 -65.51
C LEU A 7 8.22 29.92 -66.98
N ALA A 8 9.01 28.95 -67.45
CA ALA A 8 8.66 28.04 -68.56
C ALA A 8 9.88 27.24 -69.12
N THR A 9 9.68 25.91 -69.24
CA THR A 9 10.12 25.01 -70.33
C THR A 9 11.49 25.16 -71.03
N GLY A 10 12.24 24.05 -71.07
CA GLY A 10 12.38 23.34 -72.36
C GLY A 10 13.75 22.76 -72.78
N ILE A 11 13.66 21.52 -73.28
CA ILE A 11 14.55 20.86 -74.27
C ILE A 11 15.83 20.18 -73.72
N ALA A 12 16.09 18.99 -74.28
CA ALA A 12 17.12 18.04 -73.88
C ALA A 12 18.16 17.82 -74.98
N SER A 13 19.33 17.28 -74.62
CA SER A 13 20.24 16.61 -75.56
C SER A 13 21.11 15.58 -74.83
N VAL A 14 21.33 14.42 -75.47
CA VAL A 14 21.92 13.21 -74.89
C VAL A 14 23.34 12.99 -75.39
N ALA A 15 24.29 12.75 -74.47
CA ALA A 15 25.48 11.90 -74.59
C ALA A 15 26.25 11.97 -73.25
N GLY A 16 26.81 10.92 -72.67
CA GLY A 16 27.03 9.56 -73.20
C GLY A 16 28.45 9.10 -72.91
N LEU A 17 28.76 8.77 -71.64
CA LEU A 17 30.03 8.16 -71.26
C LEU A 17 29.86 7.31 -69.99
N ALA A 18 30.14 6.02 -70.11
CA ALA A 18 30.05 5.07 -69.03
C ALA A 18 31.29 5.17 -68.13
N LEU A 19 31.08 5.38 -66.82
CA LEU A 19 32.09 5.13 -65.79
C LEU A 19 31.60 3.99 -64.89
N SER A 20 32.49 3.06 -64.60
CA SER A 20 32.26 1.91 -63.74
C SER A 20 32.00 2.35 -62.29
N LEU A 21 30.80 2.06 -61.79
CA LEU A 21 30.44 2.23 -60.39
C LEU A 21 31.18 1.21 -59.53
N LEU A 22 32.22 1.67 -58.82
CA LEU A 22 32.75 0.99 -57.65
C LEU A 22 31.66 0.93 -56.57
N ALA A 23 31.19 -0.27 -56.26
CA ALA A 23 30.28 -0.49 -55.15
C ALA A 23 31.00 -0.25 -53.82
N LEU A 24 30.83 0.95 -53.26
CA LEU A 24 31.19 1.22 -51.87
C LEU A 24 30.25 0.42 -50.96
N PRO A 25 30.76 -0.27 -49.93
CA PRO A 25 29.90 -0.94 -48.96
C PRO A 25 29.12 0.13 -48.19
N VAL A 26 27.79 0.10 -48.33
CA VAL A 26 26.90 0.88 -47.46
C VAL A 26 27.00 0.28 -46.07
N THR A 27 27.77 0.89 -45.19
CA THR A 27 27.71 0.59 -43.77
C THR A 27 26.29 0.95 -43.29
N PRO A 28 25.57 0.05 -42.61
CA PRO A 28 24.31 0.43 -42.01
C PRO A 28 24.58 1.56 -41.03
N ALA A 29 23.79 2.62 -41.09
CA ALA A 29 23.88 3.70 -40.11
C ALA A 29 23.61 3.08 -38.74
N SER A 30 24.65 3.01 -37.89
CA SER A 30 24.49 2.60 -36.50
C SER A 30 23.42 3.46 -35.89
N ALA A 31 22.34 2.84 -35.39
CA ALA A 31 21.33 3.55 -34.64
C ALA A 31 22.03 4.36 -33.55
N ALA A 32 21.71 5.65 -33.44
CA ALA A 32 22.20 6.46 -32.35
C ALA A 32 21.87 5.72 -31.04
N PRO A 33 22.83 5.59 -30.10
CA PRO A 33 22.55 4.92 -28.84
C PRO A 33 21.32 5.57 -28.22
N ALA A 34 20.31 4.75 -27.90
CA ALA A 34 19.08 5.24 -27.32
C ALA A 34 19.44 6.13 -26.13
N GLN A 35 18.91 7.37 -26.09
CA GLN A 35 19.13 8.21 -24.93
C GLN A 35 18.67 7.42 -23.70
N PRO A 36 19.48 7.35 -22.62
CA PRO A 36 19.01 6.73 -21.39
C PRO A 36 17.69 7.40 -21.01
N SER A 37 16.66 6.59 -20.78
CA SER A 37 15.36 7.07 -20.32
C SER A 37 15.60 7.95 -19.10
N ALA A 38 15.17 9.21 -19.16
CA ALA A 38 15.37 10.14 -18.07
C ALA A 38 14.86 9.53 -16.76
N ASP A 39 15.62 9.70 -15.67
CA ASP A 39 15.21 9.22 -14.36
C ASP A 39 13.80 9.77 -14.03
N PRO A 40 12.80 8.90 -13.81
CA PRO A 40 11.44 9.33 -13.48
C PRO A 40 11.40 10.25 -12.26
N GLN A 41 12.25 10.02 -11.25
CA GLN A 41 12.30 10.86 -10.05
C GLN A 41 12.84 12.25 -10.36
N ALA A 42 13.98 12.36 -11.03
CA ALA A 42 14.52 13.65 -11.50
C ALA A 42 13.53 14.40 -12.40
N THR A 43 12.78 13.69 -13.24
CA THR A 43 11.76 14.26 -14.13
C THR A 43 10.58 14.85 -13.34
N ALA A 44 10.07 14.12 -12.34
CA ALA A 44 9.02 14.58 -11.44
C ALA A 44 9.48 15.78 -10.59
N ILE A 45 10.69 15.72 -10.03
CA ILE A 45 11.32 16.82 -9.28
C ILE A 45 11.41 18.08 -10.14
N ALA A 46 11.92 17.98 -11.37
CA ALA A 46 12.06 19.12 -12.27
C ALA A 46 10.70 19.70 -12.73
N ALA A 47 9.62 18.92 -12.71
CA ALA A 47 8.27 19.43 -12.93
C ALA A 47 7.75 20.19 -11.70
N ALA A 48 7.90 19.61 -10.50
CA ALA A 48 7.49 20.23 -9.25
C ALA A 48 8.24 21.56 -8.98
N ASP A 49 9.56 21.57 -9.17
CA ASP A 49 10.40 22.76 -8.99
C ASP A 49 10.02 23.90 -9.93
N ARG A 50 9.65 23.60 -11.17
CA ARG A 50 9.17 24.65 -12.11
C ARG A 50 7.85 25.26 -11.64
N VAL A 51 6.94 24.48 -11.09
CA VAL A 51 5.67 24.99 -10.51
C VAL A 51 5.93 25.79 -9.23
N ALA A 52 6.82 25.32 -8.36
CA ALA A 52 7.25 26.05 -7.16
C ALA A 52 7.95 27.38 -7.50
N ALA A 53 8.80 27.40 -8.51
CA ALA A 53 9.53 28.59 -8.98
C ALA A 53 8.65 29.60 -9.72
N ALA A 54 7.72 29.13 -10.55
CA ALA A 54 6.77 29.99 -11.26
C ALA A 54 5.74 30.65 -10.34
N GLY A 55 5.62 30.18 -9.08
CA GLY A 55 4.66 30.73 -8.13
C GLY A 55 3.21 30.52 -8.60
N ALA A 56 2.90 29.32 -9.07
CA ALA A 56 1.56 28.98 -9.57
C ALA A 56 0.46 29.41 -8.57
N VAL A 57 -0.67 29.88 -9.10
CA VAL A 57 -1.69 30.63 -8.35
C VAL A 57 -2.06 29.93 -7.04
N GLY A 58 -1.81 30.60 -5.91
CA GLY A 58 -2.05 30.09 -4.56
C GLY A 58 -0.80 29.59 -3.82
N LEU A 59 0.23 29.11 -4.53
CA LEU A 59 1.47 28.63 -3.91
C LEU A 59 2.37 29.76 -3.40
N ARG A 60 2.36 30.94 -4.02
CA ARG A 60 3.00 32.16 -3.51
C ARG A 60 2.00 33.30 -3.52
N LYS A 61 1.97 34.10 -2.45
CA LYS A 61 1.03 35.24 -2.30
C LYS A 61 1.69 36.60 -2.50
N SER A 62 3.03 36.63 -2.54
CA SER A 62 3.83 37.83 -2.82
C SER A 62 5.17 37.46 -3.49
N SER A 63 5.87 38.45 -4.05
CA SER A 63 7.23 38.28 -4.59
C SER A 63 8.32 38.15 -3.51
N ALA A 64 7.99 38.47 -2.25
CA ALA A 64 8.85 38.25 -1.09
C ALA A 64 8.89 36.76 -0.67
N GLU A 65 7.98 35.94 -1.19
CA GLU A 65 7.89 34.51 -0.88
C GLU A 65 8.71 33.64 -1.84
N SER A 66 9.46 32.70 -1.27
CA SER A 66 10.12 31.61 -2.00
C SER A 66 9.67 30.24 -1.46
N LEU A 67 9.78 29.22 -2.30
CA LEU A 67 9.58 27.81 -1.91
C LEU A 67 10.88 27.06 -2.19
N HIS A 68 11.35 26.27 -1.22
CA HIS A 68 12.57 25.46 -1.30
C HIS A 68 12.23 24.01 -0.98
N ARG A 69 12.56 23.08 -1.89
CA ARG A 69 12.28 21.66 -1.69
C ARG A 69 13.14 21.12 -0.56
N VAL A 70 12.52 20.43 0.40
CA VAL A 70 13.22 19.81 1.55
C VAL A 70 13.27 18.28 1.44
N SER A 71 12.25 17.64 0.86
CA SER A 71 12.30 16.21 0.53
C SER A 71 11.52 15.86 -0.74
N THR A 72 11.79 14.68 -1.28
CA THR A 72 10.97 14.02 -2.31
C THR A 72 10.72 12.59 -1.84
N THR A 73 9.46 12.21 -1.63
CA THR A 73 9.05 10.86 -1.25
C THR A 73 8.39 10.18 -2.44
N LEU A 74 8.83 8.97 -2.78
CA LEU A 74 8.12 8.09 -3.70
C LEU A 74 6.88 7.53 -2.97
N GLY A 75 5.71 7.67 -3.58
CA GLY A 75 4.50 6.94 -3.20
C GLY A 75 4.16 5.87 -4.22
N ASP A 76 2.91 5.44 -4.23
CA ASP A 76 2.41 4.45 -5.20
C ASP A 76 2.18 5.06 -6.60
N ALA A 77 1.83 4.21 -7.58
CA ALA A 77 1.44 4.60 -8.94
C ALA A 77 2.45 5.48 -9.72
N GLY A 78 3.73 5.50 -9.30
CA GLY A 78 4.77 6.32 -9.92
C GLY A 78 4.68 7.81 -9.57
N LEU A 79 4.05 8.15 -8.44
CA LEU A 79 3.87 9.50 -7.93
C LEU A 79 5.01 9.89 -6.98
N TYR A 80 5.49 11.12 -7.14
CA TYR A 80 6.53 11.71 -6.30
C TYR A 80 5.96 12.93 -5.57
N TYR A 81 6.00 12.87 -4.25
CA TYR A 81 5.50 13.89 -3.34
C TYR A 81 6.67 14.77 -2.92
N ASN A 82 6.73 15.99 -3.46
CA ASN A 82 7.83 16.92 -3.24
C ASN A 82 7.41 17.92 -2.18
N SER A 83 8.06 17.90 -1.02
CA SER A 83 7.77 18.82 0.09
C SER A 83 8.62 20.07 0.01
N TYR A 84 8.04 21.22 0.35
CA TYR A 84 8.67 22.53 0.25
C TYR A 84 8.47 23.33 1.54
N GLU A 85 9.55 23.91 2.05
CA GLU A 85 9.46 25.02 3.03
C GLU A 85 9.31 26.35 2.31
N ARG A 86 8.60 27.29 2.94
CA ARG A 86 8.45 28.67 2.47
C ARG A 86 9.38 29.60 3.24
N THR A 87 9.97 30.57 2.55
CA THR A 87 10.55 31.76 3.19
C THR A 87 9.80 33.03 2.79
N TYR A 88 9.88 34.07 3.61
CA TYR A 88 9.41 35.42 3.34
C TYR A 88 10.53 36.41 3.69
N ASP A 89 11.02 37.16 2.70
CA ASP A 89 12.20 38.04 2.83
C ASP A 89 13.42 37.32 3.47
N GLY A 90 13.57 36.03 3.18
CA GLY A 90 14.64 35.17 3.69
C GLY A 90 14.40 34.56 5.09
N LEU A 91 13.32 34.92 5.78
CA LEU A 91 12.91 34.27 7.04
C LEU A 91 12.05 33.03 6.77
N ARG A 92 12.29 31.92 7.46
CA ARG A 92 11.46 30.71 7.38
C ARG A 92 10.02 31.00 7.82
N VAL A 93 9.05 30.48 7.07
CA VAL A 93 7.62 30.59 7.37
C VAL A 93 7.14 29.28 7.99
N VAL A 94 6.94 29.28 9.30
CA VAL A 94 6.30 28.18 10.03
C VAL A 94 4.79 28.24 9.74
N GLY A 95 4.13 27.13 9.43
CA GLY A 95 2.74 27.18 8.98
C GLY A 95 2.57 27.58 7.51
N GLY A 96 3.62 27.46 6.67
CA GLY A 96 3.64 27.95 5.28
C GLY A 96 4.14 26.96 4.24
N ASP A 97 4.42 25.71 4.63
CA ASP A 97 4.93 24.64 3.76
C ASP A 97 3.94 24.21 2.67
N ALA A 98 4.43 23.44 1.70
CA ALA A 98 3.64 22.96 0.57
C ALA A 98 4.11 21.58 0.08
N VAL A 99 3.20 20.85 -0.56
CA VAL A 99 3.50 19.61 -1.31
C VAL A 99 3.11 19.79 -2.76
N ILE A 100 4.00 19.37 -3.67
CA ILE A 100 3.71 19.30 -5.11
C ILE A 100 3.89 17.85 -5.55
N VAL A 101 2.80 17.25 -6.02
CA VAL A 101 2.77 15.87 -6.50
C VAL A 101 2.98 15.85 -8.00
N ALA A 102 3.97 15.09 -8.47
CA ALA A 102 4.26 14.93 -9.89
C ALA A 102 4.54 13.47 -10.21
N ASP A 103 4.18 13.02 -11.42
CA ASP A 103 4.52 11.68 -11.89
C ASP A 103 5.84 11.64 -12.66
N GLY A 104 6.35 10.43 -12.87
CA GLY A 104 7.59 10.17 -13.61
C GLY A 104 7.64 10.66 -15.05
N THR A 105 6.52 11.11 -15.63
CA THR A 105 6.47 11.75 -16.97
C THR A 105 6.67 13.26 -16.92
N GLY A 106 6.76 13.83 -15.72
CA GLY A 106 6.88 15.28 -15.49
C GLY A 106 5.54 16.01 -15.50
N ARG A 107 4.42 15.30 -15.33
CA ARG A 107 3.09 15.90 -15.16
C ARG A 107 2.85 16.16 -13.67
N VAL A 108 2.50 17.40 -13.33
CA VAL A 108 2.02 17.74 -11.98
C VAL A 108 0.57 17.28 -11.81
N ARG A 109 0.29 16.60 -10.70
CA ARG A 109 -0.97 15.93 -10.38
C ARG A 109 -1.78 16.67 -9.31
N GLY A 110 -1.08 17.24 -8.33
CA GLY A 110 -1.68 18.00 -7.25
C GLY A 110 -0.71 19.02 -6.66
N THR A 111 -1.28 20.04 -6.02
CA THR A 111 -0.55 21.05 -5.25
C THR A 111 -1.32 21.36 -3.98
N ASP A 112 -0.68 21.17 -2.84
CA ASP A 112 -1.22 21.47 -1.52
C ASP A 112 -0.30 22.45 -0.82
N SER A 113 -0.87 23.39 -0.07
CA SER A 113 -0.13 24.43 0.64
C SER A 113 -0.82 24.65 1.97
N ALA A 114 -0.03 24.85 3.02
CA ALA A 114 -0.54 25.24 4.31
C ALA A 114 -1.40 26.51 4.18
N GLU A 115 -2.55 26.52 4.84
CA GLU A 115 -3.50 27.62 4.79
C GLU A 115 -2.98 28.85 5.53
N GLY A 116 -3.28 30.04 5.01
CA GLY A 116 -2.92 31.29 5.67
C GLY A 116 -3.23 32.54 4.85
N ALA A 117 -3.08 33.71 5.46
CA ALA A 117 -3.19 34.99 4.75
C ALA A 117 -1.96 35.26 3.85
N ALA A 118 -1.99 36.37 3.11
CA ALA A 118 -0.79 36.94 2.51
C ALA A 118 0.10 37.51 3.62
N ILE A 119 1.41 37.29 3.55
CA ILE A 119 2.36 37.76 4.56
C ILE A 119 2.71 39.22 4.27
N THR A 120 2.54 40.09 5.27
CA THR A 120 2.78 41.55 5.17
C THR A 120 3.53 42.11 6.37
N VAL A 121 4.09 41.24 7.21
CA VAL A 121 4.81 41.62 8.44
C VAL A 121 6.19 42.20 8.14
N GLY A 122 6.63 43.16 8.94
CA GLY A 122 8.02 43.61 8.93
C GLY A 122 8.94 42.55 9.52
N THR A 123 10.16 42.42 8.99
CA THR A 123 11.15 41.42 9.39
C THR A 123 12.09 41.85 10.53
N LYS A 124 11.92 43.07 11.06
CA LYS A 124 12.76 43.61 12.15
C LYS A 124 12.12 43.36 13.52
N PRO A 125 12.75 42.59 14.42
CA PRO A 125 12.25 42.36 15.77
C PRO A 125 12.40 43.62 16.64
N THR A 126 11.50 43.76 17.62
CA THR A 126 11.57 44.79 18.69
C THR A 126 12.03 44.18 20.01
N VAL A 127 11.63 42.93 20.28
CA VAL A 127 12.11 42.12 21.40
C VAL A 127 13.41 41.44 20.99
N ASP A 128 14.41 41.41 21.88
CA ASP A 128 15.65 40.68 21.60
C ASP A 128 15.51 39.16 21.80
N ALA A 129 16.39 38.40 21.15
CA ALA A 129 16.38 36.94 21.21
C ALA A 129 16.59 36.39 22.63
N ALA A 130 17.38 37.03 23.48
CA ALA A 130 17.61 36.56 24.85
C ALA A 130 16.34 36.66 25.70
N ARG A 131 15.54 37.71 25.51
CA ARG A 131 14.22 37.84 26.13
C ARG A 131 13.26 36.76 25.63
N ALA A 132 13.25 36.44 24.34
CA ALA A 132 12.45 35.34 23.80
C ALA A 132 12.83 33.98 24.41
N ALA A 133 14.14 33.67 24.48
CA ALA A 133 14.65 32.46 25.13
C ALA A 133 14.24 32.37 26.62
N SER A 134 14.24 33.51 27.34
CA SER A 134 13.78 33.58 28.73
C SER A 134 12.28 33.31 28.87
N VAL A 135 11.44 33.82 27.96
CA VAL A 135 9.99 33.57 27.95
C VAL A 135 9.69 32.11 27.63
N ALA A 136 10.38 31.53 26.64
CA ALA A 136 10.25 30.13 26.27
C ALA A 136 10.68 29.19 27.40
N ARG A 137 11.82 29.44 28.05
CA ARG A 137 12.27 28.67 29.22
C ARG A 137 11.21 28.62 30.34
N GLY A 138 10.43 29.69 30.50
CA GLY A 138 9.36 29.78 31.51
C GLY A 138 8.13 28.92 31.23
N GLN A 139 8.05 28.25 30.07
CA GLN A 139 6.89 27.40 29.71
C GLN A 139 6.99 25.97 30.26
N LEU A 140 8.16 25.56 30.78
CA LEU A 140 8.36 24.24 31.41
C LEU A 140 8.88 24.39 32.84
N PRO A 141 8.37 23.59 33.80
CA PRO A 141 8.79 23.67 35.21
C PRO A 141 10.22 23.15 35.42
N ALA A 142 10.67 22.18 34.62
CA ALA A 142 12.06 21.71 34.61
C ALA A 142 12.62 21.80 33.18
N VAL A 143 13.78 22.44 33.01
CA VAL A 143 14.40 22.66 31.68
C VAL A 143 15.84 22.18 31.68
N SER A 144 16.16 21.26 30.77
CA SER A 144 17.50 20.74 30.52
C SER A 144 18.27 21.57 29.50
N THR A 145 17.65 21.96 28.37
CA THR A 145 18.26 22.83 27.36
C THR A 145 17.27 23.84 26.76
N VAL A 146 17.81 24.93 26.23
CA VAL A 146 17.07 25.95 25.47
C VAL A 146 17.87 26.19 24.19
N SER A 147 17.23 26.12 23.03
CA SER A 147 17.89 26.35 21.74
C SER A 147 18.32 27.82 21.59
N LYS A 148 19.19 28.07 20.60
CA LYS A 148 19.29 29.42 20.03
C LYS A 148 17.92 29.78 19.43
N PRO A 149 17.36 30.96 19.73
CA PRO A 149 16.14 31.44 19.07
C PRO A 149 16.37 31.65 17.58
N ASP A 150 15.45 31.15 16.76
CA ASP A 150 15.41 31.39 15.32
C ASP A 150 14.33 32.43 15.00
N LEU A 151 14.62 33.38 14.11
CA LEU A 151 13.66 34.45 13.75
C LEU A 151 12.84 33.99 12.55
N VAL A 152 11.54 33.82 12.76
CA VAL A 152 10.62 33.20 11.80
C VAL A 152 9.40 34.10 11.55
N VAL A 153 8.70 33.83 10.46
CA VAL A 153 7.30 34.23 10.32
C VAL A 153 6.43 33.05 10.75
N LEU A 154 5.61 33.23 11.78
CA LEU A 154 4.51 32.31 12.07
C LEU A 154 3.35 32.65 11.11
N GLY A 155 2.88 31.66 10.35
CA GLY A 155 1.88 31.78 9.29
C GLY A 155 0.43 31.78 9.80
N GLY A 156 -0.45 31.11 9.04
CA GLY A 156 -1.88 31.04 9.35
C GLY A 156 -2.66 32.33 9.02
N ALA A 157 -3.83 32.50 9.65
CA ALA A 157 -4.80 33.55 9.30
C ALA A 157 -4.37 34.98 9.66
N GLN A 158 -3.40 35.14 10.58
CA GLN A 158 -2.82 36.42 10.98
C GLN A 158 -1.30 36.24 11.15
N PRO A 159 -0.52 36.31 10.05
CA PRO A 159 0.91 36.09 10.12
C PRO A 159 1.62 37.06 11.07
N LYS A 160 2.65 36.57 11.77
CA LYS A 160 3.41 37.34 12.77
C LYS A 160 4.91 37.06 12.68
N LEU A 161 5.72 38.10 12.91
CA LEU A 161 7.14 37.91 13.20
C LEU A 161 7.28 37.31 14.61
N ALA A 162 8.00 36.21 14.73
CA ALA A 162 8.17 35.47 15.98
C ALA A 162 9.60 34.93 16.12
N TYR A 163 9.97 34.58 17.34
CA TYR A 163 11.10 33.70 17.63
C TYR A 163 10.59 32.29 17.89
N GLU A 164 11.09 31.31 17.15
CA GLU A 164 10.96 29.90 17.51
C GLU A 164 12.09 29.54 18.47
N VAL A 165 11.75 28.98 19.63
CA VAL A 165 12.70 28.51 20.64
C VAL A 165 12.31 27.10 21.08
N VAL A 166 13.22 26.15 20.92
CA VAL A 166 13.01 24.77 21.38
C VAL A 166 13.52 24.64 22.81
N VAL A 167 12.65 24.19 23.70
CA VAL A 167 12.94 24.03 25.14
C VAL A 167 12.80 22.55 25.48
N LYS A 168 13.92 21.89 25.77
CA LYS A 168 13.90 20.50 26.24
C LYS A 168 13.81 20.49 27.76
N GLY A 169 12.92 19.65 28.28
CA GLY A 169 12.62 19.66 29.71
C GLY A 169 11.65 18.57 30.14
N ARG A 170 10.97 18.82 31.27
CA ARG A 170 9.90 18.00 31.83
C ARG A 170 8.76 18.88 32.33
N THR A 171 7.53 18.44 32.07
CA THR A 171 6.32 18.86 32.78
C THR A 171 6.23 18.08 34.11
N ALA A 172 5.08 18.13 34.80
CA ALA A 172 4.83 17.28 35.97
C ALA A 172 4.57 15.80 35.63
N LYS A 173 4.35 15.45 34.35
CA LYS A 173 3.92 14.12 33.88
C LYS A 173 4.64 13.60 32.62
N ALA A 174 5.47 14.41 31.95
CA ALA A 174 6.10 14.09 30.66
C ALA A 174 7.46 14.80 30.49
N PRO A 175 8.43 14.30 29.70
CA PRO A 175 9.21 15.17 28.86
C PRO A 175 8.47 15.98 27.85
N SER A 176 9.25 16.92 27.35
CA SER A 176 8.80 17.96 26.48
C SER A 176 9.99 18.39 25.63
N ASN A 177 9.78 18.42 24.32
CA ASN A 177 10.62 19.07 23.34
C ASN A 177 9.82 20.25 22.77
N LEU A 178 9.56 21.24 23.63
CA LEU A 178 8.59 22.30 23.38
C LEU A 178 9.15 23.35 22.41
N HIS A 179 8.63 23.38 21.20
CA HIS A 179 8.72 24.54 20.32
C HIS A 179 7.80 25.64 20.84
N VAL A 180 8.38 26.73 21.34
CA VAL A 180 7.64 27.92 21.79
C VAL A 180 7.83 29.04 20.77
N PHE A 181 6.73 29.56 20.26
CA PHE A 181 6.73 30.70 19.34
C PHE A 181 6.46 32.00 20.13
N VAL A 182 7.45 32.88 20.22
CA VAL A 182 7.37 34.14 20.99
C VAL A 182 7.27 35.33 20.03
N ASP A 183 6.21 36.13 20.17
CA ASP A 183 5.94 37.35 19.39
C ASP A 183 7.15 38.30 19.42
N ALA A 184 7.76 38.56 18.27
CA ALA A 184 8.99 39.35 18.17
C ALA A 184 8.78 40.87 18.36
N ALA A 185 7.52 41.32 18.47
CA ALA A 185 7.17 42.70 18.80
C ALA A 185 6.79 42.88 20.28
N THR A 186 6.14 41.90 20.91
CA THR A 186 5.55 42.03 22.26
C THR A 186 6.12 41.07 23.31
N GLY A 187 6.82 40.00 22.91
CA GLY A 187 7.41 39.02 23.83
C GLY A 187 6.40 38.07 24.46
N LYS A 188 5.16 38.03 23.97
CA LYS A 188 4.13 37.06 24.38
C LYS A 188 4.32 35.74 23.65
N VAL A 189 3.98 34.62 24.28
CA VAL A 189 3.80 33.36 23.56
C VAL A 189 2.62 33.51 22.59
N LEU A 190 2.83 33.10 21.34
CA LEU A 190 1.81 33.04 20.29
C LEU A 190 1.24 31.64 20.15
N ASP A 191 2.12 30.64 20.20
CA ASP A 191 1.80 29.24 19.96
C ASP A 191 2.85 28.33 20.62
N GLN A 192 2.48 27.07 20.84
CA GLN A 192 3.33 26.02 21.41
C GLN A 192 3.05 24.68 20.71
N ARG A 193 4.11 24.00 20.28
CA ARG A 193 4.07 22.60 19.85
C ARG A 193 5.03 21.80 20.69
N ASP A 194 4.59 20.69 21.25
CA ASP A 194 5.49 19.68 21.80
C ASP A 194 5.68 18.58 20.77
N ASP A 195 6.94 18.26 20.44
CA ASP A 195 7.23 17.11 19.57
C ASP A 195 7.15 15.78 20.34
N VAL A 196 7.09 15.83 21.68
CA VAL A 196 7.10 14.66 22.58
C VAL A 196 5.68 14.35 23.04
N LYS A 197 5.23 13.12 22.81
CA LYS A 197 3.94 12.59 23.31
C LYS A 197 4.17 11.73 24.57
N ALA A 198 4.91 12.31 25.54
CA ALA A 198 5.74 11.65 26.59
C ALA A 198 7.02 10.99 26.00
N GLU A 199 8.11 10.60 26.69
CA GLU A 199 8.62 10.80 28.06
C GLU A 199 10.20 10.75 28.18
N SER A 200 11.06 10.77 27.11
CA SER A 200 12.57 10.96 27.20
C SER A 200 13.36 11.00 25.86
N PRO A 201 14.55 11.69 25.76
CA PRO A 201 15.36 11.86 24.52
C PRO A 201 16.53 10.87 24.26
N ALA A 202 16.69 10.39 23.02
CA ALA A 202 17.80 9.49 22.63
C ALA A 202 19.14 10.16 22.21
N LYS A 203 20.23 9.37 22.29
CA LYS A 203 21.56 9.64 21.72
C LYS A 203 21.78 8.83 20.44
N THR A 204 22.04 9.51 19.32
CA THR A 204 22.37 8.87 18.04
C THR A 204 23.78 8.28 18.02
N GLY A 205 23.90 6.97 17.83
CA GLY A 205 25.16 6.27 17.58
C GLY A 205 25.05 5.38 16.33
N SER A 206 25.65 5.81 15.22
CA SER A 206 25.73 5.02 13.98
C SER A 206 27.05 4.25 13.93
N THR A 207 27.00 2.94 13.78
CA THR A 207 28.16 2.09 13.46
C THR A 207 27.86 1.22 12.23
N ALA A 208 28.90 0.86 11.48
CA ALA A 208 28.78 0.13 10.22
C ALA A 208 28.12 -1.25 10.36
N ALA A 209 27.53 -1.73 9.26
CA ALA A 209 26.83 -3.01 9.22
C ALA A 209 27.76 -4.18 9.55
N ALA A 210 27.43 -4.91 10.62
CA ALA A 210 28.03 -6.18 11.00
C ALA A 210 27.18 -7.36 10.46
N PRO A 211 27.71 -8.59 10.43
CA PRO A 211 27.02 -9.72 9.78
C PRO A 211 25.66 -10.04 10.41
N ARG A 212 24.73 -10.45 9.53
CA ARG A 212 23.36 -10.84 9.88
C ARG A 212 23.31 -12.22 10.52
N ALA A 213 22.54 -12.34 11.60
CA ALA A 213 22.07 -13.60 12.13
C ALA A 213 20.54 -13.54 12.37
N ALA A 214 19.79 -14.45 11.75
CA ALA A 214 18.40 -14.67 12.13
C ALA A 214 18.37 -15.30 13.54
N ALA A 215 17.58 -14.74 14.44
CA ALA A 215 17.46 -15.20 15.81
C ALA A 215 16.12 -15.89 16.05
N ASN A 216 16.08 -16.74 17.08
CA ASN A 216 14.84 -17.26 17.64
C ASN A 216 14.37 -16.32 18.76
N GLY A 217 13.24 -15.64 18.57
CA GLY A 217 12.61 -14.79 19.57
C GLY A 217 11.46 -15.50 20.26
N ASN A 218 11.44 -15.49 21.59
CA ASN A 218 10.31 -15.94 22.39
C ASN A 218 9.50 -14.70 22.82
N SER A 219 8.58 -14.30 21.95
CA SER A 219 7.64 -13.20 22.15
C SER A 219 6.58 -13.58 23.19
N TYR A 220 6.02 -12.59 23.90
CA TYR A 220 4.87 -12.78 24.77
C TYR A 220 3.56 -12.78 23.98
N TYR A 221 3.42 -11.86 23.01
CA TYR A 221 2.21 -11.67 22.21
C TYR A 221 2.14 -12.58 20.98
N ALA A 222 3.27 -12.77 20.28
CA ALA A 222 3.34 -13.47 18.99
C ALA A 222 3.88 -14.91 19.05
N GLY A 223 4.19 -15.43 20.25
CA GLY A 223 4.76 -16.76 20.43
C GLY A 223 6.23 -16.88 19.98
N GLN A 224 6.57 -17.93 19.22
CA GLN A 224 7.93 -18.07 18.68
C GLN A 224 8.04 -17.40 17.31
N VAL A 225 8.91 -16.39 17.22
CA VAL A 225 9.10 -15.53 16.04
C VAL A 225 10.57 -15.52 15.59
N SER A 226 10.81 -15.14 14.34
CA SER A 226 12.17 -14.87 13.87
C SER A 226 12.41 -13.36 13.81
N ILE A 227 13.52 -12.91 14.38
CA ILE A 227 13.96 -11.51 14.33
C ILE A 227 15.36 -11.42 13.73
N ASP A 228 15.62 -10.42 12.90
CA ASP A 228 16.95 -10.09 12.39
C ASP A 228 17.78 -9.43 13.49
N THR A 229 18.97 -9.97 13.73
CA THR A 229 19.95 -9.46 14.72
C THR A 229 21.34 -9.38 14.13
N THR A 230 22.22 -8.61 14.80
CA THR A 230 23.59 -8.36 14.35
C THR A 230 24.56 -9.14 15.21
N GLY A 231 25.41 -9.98 14.59
CA GLY A 231 26.44 -10.74 15.30
C GLY A 231 26.83 -12.06 14.63
N SER A 232 27.82 -12.73 15.21
CA SER A 232 28.26 -14.07 14.78
C SER A 232 29.08 -14.76 15.87
N GLY A 233 29.11 -16.10 15.84
CA GLY A 233 29.89 -16.89 16.78
C GLY A 233 29.34 -16.80 18.21
N SER A 234 30.06 -16.11 19.09
CA SER A 234 29.77 -15.96 20.52
C SER A 234 29.39 -14.53 20.94
N SER A 235 28.98 -13.68 20.01
CA SER A 235 28.49 -12.33 20.29
C SER A 235 27.39 -11.92 19.32
N TYR A 236 26.21 -11.63 19.86
CA TYR A 236 25.00 -11.17 19.17
C TYR A 236 24.43 -9.95 19.88
N SER A 237 23.72 -9.10 19.14
CA SER A 237 23.09 -7.88 19.62
C SER A 237 21.72 -7.67 19.02
N MET A 238 20.77 -7.14 19.80
CA MET A 238 19.41 -6.77 19.37
C MET A 238 19.41 -5.50 18.52
N ARG A 239 20.16 -5.52 17.42
CA ARG A 239 20.25 -4.48 16.39
C ARG A 239 20.01 -5.13 15.03
N ASP A 240 19.16 -4.54 14.21
CA ASP A 240 18.90 -5.04 12.87
C ASP A 240 20.05 -4.65 11.91
N PRO A 241 20.67 -5.61 11.20
CA PRO A 241 21.75 -5.37 10.24
C PRO A 241 21.24 -4.93 8.85
N ASN A 242 19.98 -5.25 8.51
CA ASN A 242 19.33 -5.00 7.23
C ASN A 242 18.57 -3.66 7.21
N ARG A 243 18.10 -3.20 8.38
CA ARG A 243 17.24 -2.01 8.55
C ARG A 243 17.96 -0.97 9.44
N PRO A 244 18.78 -0.06 8.86
CA PRO A 244 19.65 0.84 9.62
C PRO A 244 18.90 1.69 10.64
N GLY A 245 19.36 1.67 11.89
CA GLY A 245 18.78 2.45 13.00
C GLY A 245 17.90 1.63 13.94
N ILE A 246 17.29 0.54 13.46
CA ILE A 246 16.49 -0.36 14.31
C ILE A 246 17.39 -1.12 15.30
N SER A 247 17.05 -1.03 16.58
CA SER A 247 17.66 -1.79 17.67
C SER A 247 16.84 -1.64 18.95
N CYS A 248 16.83 -2.65 19.82
CA CYS A 248 16.14 -2.59 21.11
C CYS A 248 17.09 -2.80 22.30
N GLY A 249 16.85 -2.08 23.39
CA GLY A 249 17.61 -2.18 24.64
C GLY A 249 16.77 -1.91 25.87
N ARG A 250 17.40 -1.96 27.04
CA ARG A 250 16.74 -1.55 28.29
C ARG A 250 16.59 -0.04 28.37
N GLU A 251 15.49 0.46 28.92
CA GLU A 251 15.30 1.87 29.23
C GLU A 251 16.45 2.44 30.09
N GLY A 252 16.96 3.61 29.70
CA GLY A 252 18.18 4.21 30.25
C GLY A 252 19.47 3.38 30.12
N GLY A 253 19.47 2.28 29.35
CA GLY A 253 20.56 1.32 29.22
C GLY A 253 21.17 1.23 27.82
N SER A 254 21.84 0.11 27.54
CA SER A 254 22.36 -0.21 26.20
C SER A 254 21.44 -1.18 25.45
N VAL A 255 21.60 -1.23 24.13
CA VAL A 255 21.12 -2.34 23.28
C VAL A 255 21.55 -3.68 23.90
N TYR A 256 20.65 -4.66 23.91
CA TYR A 256 20.94 -5.97 24.49
C TYR A 256 22.02 -6.72 23.68
N THR A 257 22.95 -7.37 24.38
CA THR A 257 24.04 -8.17 23.79
C THR A 257 24.28 -9.45 24.59
N LYS A 258 24.48 -10.59 23.94
CA LYS A 258 24.85 -11.86 24.60
C LYS A 258 25.51 -12.87 23.66
N SER A 259 25.88 -14.03 24.19
CA SER A 259 26.62 -15.08 23.47
C SER A 259 25.76 -16.06 22.65
N SER A 260 24.45 -16.09 22.86
CA SER A 260 23.50 -16.93 22.11
C SER A 260 22.51 -16.08 21.30
N ASN A 261 22.08 -16.58 20.14
CA ASN A 261 21.09 -15.88 19.30
C ASN A 261 19.66 -16.40 19.49
N SER A 262 19.26 -16.54 20.76
CA SER A 262 17.88 -16.88 21.16
C SER A 262 17.46 -15.94 22.27
N TRP A 263 16.41 -15.14 22.05
CA TRP A 263 16.06 -13.97 22.86
C TRP A 263 14.69 -14.13 23.53
N GLY A 264 14.54 -13.56 24.72
CA GLY A 264 13.33 -13.63 25.53
C GLY A 264 13.08 -15.00 26.16
N ASN A 265 12.18 -15.03 27.14
CA ASN A 265 11.69 -16.25 27.79
C ASN A 265 10.17 -16.46 27.66
N GLY A 266 9.49 -15.61 26.87
CA GLY A 266 8.05 -15.68 26.61
C GLY A 266 7.16 -15.17 27.76
N ARG A 267 7.72 -14.44 28.73
CA ARG A 267 6.95 -13.84 29.84
C ARG A 267 6.84 -12.33 29.66
N GLY A 268 5.64 -11.79 29.84
CA GLY A 268 5.40 -10.34 29.72
C GLY A 268 6.21 -9.49 30.71
N THR A 269 6.65 -10.03 31.85
CA THR A 269 7.51 -9.31 32.80
C THR A 269 8.99 -9.27 32.41
N ASP A 270 9.38 -9.94 31.32
CA ASP A 270 10.77 -10.01 30.87
C ASP A 270 11.07 -8.94 29.81
N LEU A 271 12.03 -8.06 30.11
CA LEU A 271 12.41 -6.95 29.24
C LEU A 271 13.10 -7.41 27.94
N GLU A 272 13.73 -8.59 27.92
CA GLU A 272 14.33 -9.14 26.71
C GLU A 272 13.23 -9.70 25.79
N THR A 273 12.18 -10.32 26.35
CA THR A 273 10.95 -10.65 25.60
C THR A 273 10.24 -9.41 25.07
N GLY A 274 10.08 -8.35 25.85
CA GLY A 274 9.51 -7.10 25.33
C GLY A 274 10.32 -6.54 24.14
N CYS A 275 11.65 -6.63 24.17
CA CYS A 275 12.49 -6.28 23.02
C CYS A 275 12.40 -7.27 21.84
N VAL A 276 11.98 -8.52 22.04
CA VAL A 276 11.63 -9.44 20.94
C VAL A 276 10.34 -8.96 20.28
N ASP A 277 9.31 -8.64 21.06
CA ASP A 277 8.02 -8.19 20.54
C ASP A 277 8.17 -6.92 19.68
N VAL A 278 8.92 -5.93 20.20
CA VAL A 278 9.21 -4.67 19.49
C VAL A 278 10.01 -4.90 18.22
N LEU A 279 11.08 -5.70 18.25
CA LEU A 279 11.87 -5.98 17.04
C LEU A 279 11.08 -6.75 16.01
N TYR A 280 10.27 -7.73 16.39
CA TYR A 280 9.38 -8.44 15.47
C TYR A 280 8.38 -7.48 14.82
N THR A 281 7.78 -6.59 15.60
CA THR A 281 6.81 -5.60 15.12
C THR A 281 7.43 -4.63 14.11
N VAL A 282 8.47 -3.87 14.48
CA VAL A 282 9.05 -2.85 13.57
C VAL A 282 9.72 -3.45 12.32
N GLN A 283 10.24 -4.69 12.42
CA GLN A 283 10.76 -5.40 11.25
C GLN A 283 9.63 -5.83 10.30
N THR A 284 8.46 -6.17 10.85
CA THR A 284 7.25 -6.54 10.10
C THR A 284 6.59 -5.32 9.48
N GLU A 285 6.40 -4.24 10.25
CA GLU A 285 5.95 -2.94 9.78
C GLU A 285 6.84 -2.43 8.63
N TRP A 286 8.17 -2.46 8.76
CA TRP A 286 9.08 -2.09 7.67
C TRP A 286 8.81 -2.86 6.37
N ASN A 287 8.50 -4.16 6.47
CA ASN A 287 8.16 -4.97 5.31
C ASN A 287 6.80 -4.55 4.74
N MET A 288 5.78 -4.35 5.59
CA MET A 288 4.47 -3.80 5.22
C MET A 288 4.59 -2.45 4.49
N LEU A 289 5.33 -1.50 5.06
CA LEU A 289 5.60 -0.19 4.47
C LEU A 289 6.19 -0.30 3.06
N LYS A 290 7.14 -1.22 2.85
CA LYS A 290 7.73 -1.49 1.54
C LYS A 290 6.77 -2.18 0.57
N ASP A 291 6.13 -3.28 1.02
CA ASP A 291 5.41 -4.22 0.17
C ASP A 291 3.96 -3.80 -0.10
N TRP A 292 3.34 -3.08 0.82
CA TRP A 292 2.01 -2.51 0.66
C TRP A 292 2.02 -1.04 0.28
N LEU A 293 3.00 -0.22 0.70
CA LEU A 293 2.91 1.24 0.56
C LEU A 293 4.06 1.89 -0.23
N GLY A 294 5.04 1.09 -0.71
CA GLY A 294 6.22 1.58 -1.43
C GLY A 294 7.18 2.43 -0.60
N ARG A 295 6.96 2.56 0.72
CA ARG A 295 7.75 3.41 1.62
C ARG A 295 9.06 2.72 2.02
N ASN A 296 10.15 3.48 1.93
CA ASN A 296 11.49 3.01 2.30
C ASN A 296 11.78 3.28 3.79
N GLY A 297 11.37 2.38 4.67
CA GLY A 297 11.62 2.48 6.12
C GLY A 297 10.78 3.51 6.88
N ILE A 298 10.96 3.58 8.20
CA ILE A 298 10.13 4.43 9.08
C ILE A 298 10.35 5.91 8.77
N ASP A 299 11.60 6.33 8.49
CA ASP A 299 11.93 7.72 8.10
C ASP A 299 11.65 8.05 6.63
N GLY A 300 11.20 7.07 5.83
CA GLY A 300 10.96 7.20 4.39
C GLY A 300 12.23 7.27 3.52
N ASN A 301 13.42 7.22 4.11
CA ASN A 301 14.74 7.35 3.47
C ASN A 301 15.67 6.15 3.75
N GLY A 302 15.10 5.01 4.15
CA GLY A 302 15.82 3.76 4.39
C GLY A 302 16.42 3.64 5.79
N ARG A 303 15.87 4.36 6.78
CA ARG A 303 16.23 4.22 8.19
C ARG A 303 15.02 4.00 9.08
N GLY A 304 15.30 3.42 10.24
CA GLY A 304 14.36 3.28 11.35
C GLY A 304 14.97 3.88 12.60
N PHE A 305 14.26 3.69 13.71
CA PHE A 305 14.60 4.29 14.99
C PHE A 305 14.85 3.21 16.04
N PRO A 306 15.71 3.48 17.04
CA PRO A 306 15.91 2.57 18.16
C PRO A 306 14.69 2.59 19.09
N ALA A 307 14.57 1.53 19.87
CA ALA A 307 13.54 1.36 20.89
C ALA A 307 14.16 1.02 22.26
N SER A 308 13.42 1.29 23.33
CA SER A 308 13.77 0.81 24.67
C SER A 308 12.57 0.31 25.46
N VAL A 309 12.81 -0.70 26.29
CA VAL A 309 11.79 -1.42 27.08
C VAL A 309 12.15 -1.37 28.57
N GLY A 310 11.13 -1.25 29.42
CA GLY A 310 11.27 -1.16 30.87
C GLY A 310 11.19 0.27 31.41
N LEU A 311 10.47 1.15 30.72
CA LEU A 311 9.99 2.41 31.28
C LEU A 311 9.14 2.12 32.53
N ASN A 312 9.37 2.85 33.61
CA ASN A 312 8.61 2.72 34.86
C ASN A 312 7.35 3.61 34.80
N ASP A 313 6.48 3.33 33.84
CA ASP A 313 5.20 4.01 33.66
C ASP A 313 4.19 3.08 32.97
N VAL A 314 2.90 3.38 33.14
CA VAL A 314 1.80 2.67 32.48
C VAL A 314 1.53 3.32 31.13
N ASN A 315 2.54 3.27 30.26
CA ASN A 315 2.51 3.98 28.98
C ASN A 315 3.48 3.37 27.94
N ALA A 316 3.27 3.73 26.67
CA ALA A 316 4.25 3.68 25.59
C ALA A 316 4.31 5.07 24.93
N TYR A 317 5.40 5.41 24.23
CA TYR A 317 5.50 6.69 23.51
C TYR A 317 6.60 6.75 22.44
N TRP A 318 6.46 7.75 21.57
CA TRP A 318 7.47 8.26 20.63
C TRP A 318 8.00 9.65 21.05
N ASP A 319 9.32 9.81 21.12
CA ASP A 319 9.97 11.07 21.56
C ASP A 319 10.40 12.02 20.42
N GLY A 320 10.21 11.62 19.16
CA GLY A 320 10.78 12.27 17.97
C GLY A 320 12.03 11.60 17.39
N SER A 321 12.57 10.56 18.03
CA SER A 321 13.83 9.89 17.66
C SER A 321 13.95 8.41 18.05
N SER A 322 13.09 7.91 18.95
CA SER A 322 13.00 6.55 19.47
C SER A 322 11.62 6.24 20.07
N THR A 323 11.31 4.95 20.17
CA THR A 323 10.10 4.44 20.84
C THR A 323 10.44 3.88 22.22
N HIS A 324 9.56 4.07 23.19
CA HIS A 324 9.81 3.72 24.59
C HIS A 324 8.60 3.00 25.17
N PHE A 325 8.83 1.86 25.82
CA PHE A 325 7.77 0.95 26.24
C PHE A 325 7.84 0.67 27.74
N GLY A 326 6.73 0.97 28.41
CA GLY A 326 6.51 0.68 29.83
C GLY A 326 5.80 -0.64 30.05
N HIS A 327 4.88 -0.67 31.00
CA HIS A 327 4.21 -1.88 31.45
C HIS A 327 2.70 -1.69 31.64
N SER A 328 1.95 -2.78 31.67
CA SER A 328 0.54 -2.79 32.07
C SER A 328 0.36 -2.32 33.52
N GLN A 329 -0.84 -1.82 33.85
CA GLN A 329 -1.22 -1.36 35.18
C GLN A 329 -1.04 -2.43 36.28
N ASP A 330 -1.22 -3.71 35.92
CA ASP A 330 -1.03 -4.88 36.79
C ASP A 330 0.44 -5.35 36.90
N ASN A 331 1.37 -4.68 36.19
CA ASN A 331 2.80 -5.00 36.08
C ASN A 331 3.08 -6.43 35.58
N GLN A 332 2.15 -7.10 34.89
CA GLN A 332 2.33 -8.47 34.39
C GLN A 332 2.91 -8.54 32.96
N ARG A 333 2.84 -7.46 32.18
CA ARG A 333 3.31 -7.43 30.78
C ARG A 333 3.90 -6.08 30.37
N GLN A 334 4.86 -6.10 29.44
CA GLN A 334 5.38 -4.88 28.80
C GLN A 334 4.33 -4.34 27.81
N ALA A 335 4.32 -3.03 27.59
CA ALA A 335 3.43 -2.37 26.62
C ALA A 335 3.94 -2.53 25.18
N THR A 336 4.15 -3.78 24.75
CA THR A 336 4.86 -4.15 23.51
C THR A 336 4.04 -5.08 22.60
N SER A 337 2.71 -5.04 22.68
CA SER A 337 1.83 -5.71 21.69
C SER A 337 2.01 -5.09 20.30
N MET A 338 1.61 -5.81 19.24
CA MET A 338 1.98 -5.44 17.87
C MET A 338 1.31 -4.13 17.43
N ASP A 339 0.03 -3.97 17.74
CA ASP A 339 -0.72 -2.72 17.64
C ASP A 339 0.00 -1.54 18.30
N VAL A 340 0.43 -1.65 19.58
CA VAL A 340 1.05 -0.58 20.36
C VAL A 340 2.46 -0.27 19.84
N ALA A 341 3.28 -1.30 19.59
CA ALA A 341 4.61 -1.07 19.05
C ALA A 341 4.55 -0.47 17.62
N GLY A 342 3.59 -0.90 16.80
CA GLY A 342 3.31 -0.28 15.49
C GLY A 342 2.77 1.14 15.60
N HIS A 343 1.96 1.44 16.61
CA HIS A 343 1.46 2.79 16.91
C HIS A 343 2.61 3.78 17.16
N GLU A 344 3.57 3.40 18.01
CA GLU A 344 4.71 4.29 18.32
C GLU A 344 5.62 4.56 17.12
N PHE A 345 5.83 3.58 16.24
CA PHE A 345 6.55 3.81 14.98
C PHE A 345 5.68 4.55 13.95
N GLY A 346 4.35 4.42 14.01
CA GLY A 346 3.37 5.19 13.27
C GLY A 346 3.46 6.70 13.51
N HIS A 347 3.69 7.14 14.76
CA HIS A 347 4.05 8.53 15.05
C HIS A 347 5.33 8.97 14.32
N GLY A 348 6.35 8.09 14.30
CA GLY A 348 7.56 8.28 13.52
C GLY A 348 7.29 8.46 12.03
N ILE A 349 6.34 7.70 11.45
CA ILE A 349 5.91 7.87 10.05
C ILE A 349 5.18 9.21 9.85
N PHE A 350 4.25 9.57 10.74
CA PHE A 350 3.54 10.85 10.66
C PHE A 350 4.51 12.03 10.71
N GLN A 351 5.50 12.01 11.60
CA GLN A 351 6.54 13.04 11.67
C GLN A 351 7.47 13.04 10.45
N ASN A 352 7.80 11.87 9.89
CA ASN A 352 8.66 11.73 8.70
C ASN A 352 7.84 11.61 7.39
N THR A 353 6.70 12.30 7.34
CA THR A 353 5.97 12.65 6.12
C THR A 353 5.83 14.18 6.05
N PRO A 354 5.52 14.77 4.88
CA PRO A 354 5.42 16.23 4.71
C PRO A 354 4.55 16.91 5.78
N GLY A 355 4.84 18.16 6.12
CA GLY A 355 4.19 18.89 7.22
C GLY A 355 4.64 18.53 8.65
N GLY A 356 5.40 17.44 8.85
CA GLY A 356 5.91 17.04 10.17
C GLY A 356 4.81 16.67 11.16
N ALA A 357 5.09 16.84 12.46
CA ALA A 357 4.16 16.51 13.55
C ALA A 357 2.97 17.50 13.72
N GLY A 358 2.95 18.61 12.95
CA GLY A 358 1.86 19.60 12.97
C GLY A 358 1.62 20.28 14.33
N SER A 359 0.45 20.87 14.56
CA SER A 359 0.16 21.60 15.81
C SER A 359 -1.34 21.69 16.10
N GLY A 360 -1.70 21.84 17.39
CA GLY A 360 -3.08 21.86 17.86
C GLY A 360 -3.72 20.46 17.96
N ASN A 361 -4.83 20.36 18.70
CA ASN A 361 -5.34 19.05 19.10
C ASN A 361 -5.95 18.24 17.95
N GLU A 362 -6.59 18.88 16.97
CA GLU A 362 -7.11 18.16 15.79
C GLU A 362 -5.97 17.52 14.98
N ASN A 363 -4.84 18.21 14.84
CA ASN A 363 -3.66 17.66 14.17
C ASN A 363 -3.05 16.52 15.01
N GLY A 364 -2.97 16.74 16.33
CA GLY A 364 -2.56 15.73 17.29
C GLY A 364 -3.40 14.45 17.16
N GLY A 365 -4.73 14.53 17.14
CA GLY A 365 -5.60 13.37 16.96
C GLY A 365 -5.45 12.66 15.63
N LEU A 366 -5.13 13.38 14.54
CA LEU A 366 -4.77 12.75 13.26
C LEU A 366 -3.40 12.03 13.35
N ASN A 367 -2.49 12.46 14.23
CA ASN A 367 -1.23 11.76 14.52
C ASN A 367 -1.47 10.51 15.39
N GLU A 368 -2.24 10.62 16.48
CA GLU A 368 -2.67 9.47 17.30
C GLU A 368 -3.38 8.42 16.44
N SER A 369 -4.32 8.84 15.58
CA SER A 369 -5.01 7.96 14.63
C SER A 369 -4.06 7.36 13.59
N THR A 370 -3.02 8.08 13.19
CA THR A 370 -1.98 7.52 12.30
C THR A 370 -1.21 6.39 12.99
N GLY A 371 -0.95 6.50 14.29
CA GLY A 371 -0.43 5.39 15.09
C GLY A 371 -1.36 4.17 15.04
N ASP A 372 -2.63 4.34 15.41
CA ASP A 372 -3.62 3.24 15.43
C ASP A 372 -3.77 2.56 14.06
N VAL A 373 -3.81 3.36 12.98
CA VAL A 373 -3.87 2.84 11.61
C VAL A 373 -2.61 2.03 11.24
N PHE A 374 -1.41 2.45 11.66
CA PHE A 374 -0.19 1.69 11.40
C PHE A 374 -0.01 0.46 12.29
N GLY A 375 -0.54 0.48 13.51
CA GLY A 375 -0.73 -0.71 14.36
C GLY A 375 -1.54 -1.77 13.63
N ALA A 376 -2.81 -1.47 13.33
CA ALA A 376 -3.71 -2.39 12.63
C ALA A 376 -3.16 -2.85 11.26
N LEU A 377 -2.59 -1.96 10.45
CA LEU A 377 -1.95 -2.35 9.18
C LEU A 377 -0.79 -3.34 9.38
N THR A 378 -0.03 -3.22 10.46
CA THR A 378 1.09 -4.13 10.77
C THR A 378 0.58 -5.49 11.22
N GLU A 379 -0.47 -5.55 12.03
CA GLU A 379 -1.10 -6.81 12.45
C GLU A 379 -1.73 -7.56 11.28
N PHE A 380 -2.51 -6.88 10.44
CA PHE A 380 -3.10 -7.49 9.24
C PHE A 380 -2.03 -7.95 8.24
N TYR A 381 -0.86 -7.30 8.21
CA TYR A 381 0.29 -7.76 7.42
C TYR A 381 0.98 -8.98 8.05
N ALA A 382 1.14 -8.99 9.37
CA ALA A 382 1.72 -10.12 10.10
C ALA A 382 0.83 -11.37 10.04
N ASN A 383 -0.49 -11.18 10.11
CA ASN A 383 -1.53 -12.18 10.18
C ASN A 383 -1.17 -13.32 11.16
N ASN A 384 -0.83 -12.92 12.39
CA ASN A 384 -0.32 -13.84 13.40
C ASN A 384 -1.46 -14.72 13.93
N PRO A 385 -1.25 -16.05 14.14
CA PRO A 385 -2.30 -16.93 14.65
C PRO A 385 -2.46 -16.90 16.18
N VAL A 386 -1.54 -16.25 16.91
CA VAL A 386 -1.62 -16.03 18.37
C VAL A 386 -2.30 -14.70 18.66
N ASP A 387 -1.93 -13.68 17.89
CA ASP A 387 -2.43 -12.31 17.95
C ASP A 387 -3.18 -12.02 16.65
N THR A 388 -4.49 -12.32 16.64
CA THR A 388 -5.29 -12.29 15.41
C THR A 388 -5.65 -10.86 15.04
N PRO A 389 -5.39 -10.41 13.80
CA PRO A 389 -5.51 -9.00 13.44
C PRO A 389 -6.94 -8.47 13.56
N ASP A 390 -7.08 -7.34 14.26
CA ASP A 390 -8.36 -6.66 14.42
C ASP A 390 -8.22 -5.12 14.38
N PHE A 391 -9.24 -4.43 14.89
CA PHE A 391 -9.39 -2.97 14.84
C PHE A 391 -9.65 -2.40 16.25
N THR A 392 -9.16 -3.09 17.27
CA THR A 392 -8.98 -2.58 18.63
C THR A 392 -7.53 -2.13 18.82
N VAL A 393 -7.27 -1.46 19.93
CA VAL A 393 -5.92 -1.01 20.29
C VAL A 393 -5.75 -1.24 21.78
N GLY A 394 -4.65 -1.87 22.18
CA GLY A 394 -4.23 -2.13 23.55
C GLY A 394 -4.88 -3.34 24.20
N GLU A 395 -5.58 -4.19 23.44
CA GLU A 395 -6.28 -5.40 23.87
C GLU A 395 -5.32 -6.46 24.44
N GLY A 396 -4.22 -6.74 23.76
CA GLY A 396 -3.19 -7.70 24.16
C GLY A 396 -2.47 -7.24 25.42
N VAL A 397 -2.00 -5.99 25.46
CA VAL A 397 -1.37 -5.41 26.67
C VAL A 397 -2.36 -5.26 27.82
N ASN A 398 -3.63 -4.95 27.53
CA ASN A 398 -4.64 -4.51 28.50
C ASN A 398 -4.07 -3.42 29.43
N LEU A 399 -3.62 -2.31 28.82
CA LEU A 399 -2.71 -1.33 29.44
C LEU A 399 -3.21 -0.83 30.80
N VAL A 400 -4.50 -0.49 30.90
CA VAL A 400 -5.14 0.06 32.12
C VAL A 400 -6.01 -0.96 32.88
N GLY A 401 -6.07 -2.22 32.44
CA GLY A 401 -6.81 -3.29 33.10
C GLY A 401 -8.26 -3.51 32.65
N ASN A 402 -8.80 -2.68 31.75
CA ASN A 402 -10.19 -2.72 31.30
C ASN A 402 -10.44 -3.34 29.90
N GLY A 403 -9.40 -3.85 29.24
CA GLY A 403 -9.44 -4.35 27.87
C GLY A 403 -8.68 -3.43 26.90
N PRO A 404 -9.09 -3.38 25.62
CA PRO A 404 -8.57 -2.39 24.67
C PRO A 404 -8.82 -0.96 25.16
N ILE A 405 -7.88 -0.06 24.86
CA ILE A 405 -7.96 1.37 25.18
C ILE A 405 -8.67 2.18 24.08
N ARG A 406 -8.80 1.65 22.86
CA ARG A 406 -9.59 2.24 21.76
C ARG A 406 -10.23 1.14 20.90
N TYR A 407 -11.34 1.50 20.23
CA TYR A 407 -12.04 0.66 19.26
C TYR A 407 -12.20 1.45 17.97
N MET A 408 -11.46 1.15 16.91
CA MET A 408 -11.53 1.93 15.67
C MET A 408 -12.91 1.83 15.00
N TYR A 409 -13.60 0.70 15.15
CA TYR A 409 -14.94 0.49 14.59
C TYR A 409 -16.07 1.22 15.34
N ASP A 410 -15.86 1.61 16.60
CA ASP A 410 -16.84 2.31 17.45
C ASP A 410 -16.14 3.04 18.62
N PRO A 411 -15.43 4.15 18.37
CA PRO A 411 -14.69 4.90 19.39
C PRO A 411 -15.49 5.24 20.66
N SER A 412 -16.80 5.44 20.53
CA SER A 412 -17.72 5.85 21.59
C SER A 412 -17.82 4.87 22.76
N ARG A 413 -17.32 3.64 22.59
CA ARG A 413 -17.18 2.64 23.65
C ARG A 413 -16.29 3.10 24.79
N GLU A 414 -15.20 3.80 24.49
CA GLU A 414 -14.30 4.40 25.48
C GLU A 414 -14.60 5.89 25.73
N GLY A 415 -15.72 6.39 25.17
CA GLY A 415 -16.16 7.78 25.30
C GLY A 415 -15.64 8.72 24.20
N ASP A 416 -14.88 8.21 23.24
CA ASP A 416 -14.31 9.01 22.15
C ASP A 416 -15.36 9.33 21.05
N PRO A 417 -15.24 10.45 20.31
CA PRO A 417 -16.20 10.80 19.27
C PRO A 417 -16.10 9.88 18.05
N ASN A 418 -17.18 9.16 17.73
CA ASN A 418 -17.35 8.49 16.42
C ASN A 418 -17.40 9.48 15.24
N CYS A 419 -17.73 10.74 15.51
CA CYS A 419 -18.14 11.72 14.52
C CYS A 419 -17.30 12.99 14.60
N TYR A 420 -16.91 13.51 13.44
CA TYR A 420 -16.31 14.84 13.35
C TYR A 420 -17.33 15.92 13.74
N SER A 421 -16.88 16.91 14.51
CA SER A 421 -17.67 18.08 14.88
C SER A 421 -16.76 19.29 15.15
N SER A 422 -17.36 20.46 15.38
CA SER A 422 -16.63 21.68 15.76
C SER A 422 -15.97 21.61 17.14
N SER A 423 -16.17 20.55 17.94
CA SER A 423 -15.43 20.34 19.19
C SER A 423 -14.02 19.80 18.96
N ILE A 424 -13.79 19.02 17.89
CA ILE A 424 -12.54 18.27 17.64
C ILE A 424 -11.25 19.13 17.74
N PRO A 425 -11.19 20.38 17.25
CA PRO A 425 -10.04 21.27 17.47
C PRO A 425 -9.65 21.54 18.93
N ASN A 426 -10.56 21.28 19.89
CA ASN A 426 -10.37 21.48 21.32
C ASN A 426 -10.50 20.18 22.15
N THR A 427 -10.85 19.06 21.52
CA THR A 427 -10.88 17.73 22.16
C THR A 427 -9.46 17.31 22.55
N GLU A 428 -9.29 16.47 23.57
CA GLU A 428 -7.98 15.88 23.92
C GLU A 428 -7.44 15.03 22.73
N VAL A 429 -6.12 14.88 22.54
CA VAL A 429 -5.59 14.32 21.28
C VAL A 429 -5.97 12.86 21.03
N HIS A 430 -5.96 12.00 22.05
CA HIS A 430 -6.31 10.58 21.89
C HIS A 430 -7.79 10.47 21.54
N ALA A 431 -8.64 11.23 22.23
CA ALA A 431 -10.06 11.31 21.89
C ALA A 431 -10.31 11.95 20.50
N ALA A 432 -9.48 12.90 20.07
CA ALA A 432 -9.56 13.51 18.74
C ALA A 432 -9.15 12.54 17.60
N ALA A 433 -8.57 11.38 17.91
CA ALA A 433 -8.28 10.30 16.97
C ALA A 433 -9.54 9.56 16.51
N GLY A 434 -10.54 9.46 17.39
CA GLY A 434 -11.76 8.67 17.20
C GLY A 434 -12.39 8.79 15.80
N PRO A 435 -12.65 10.01 15.27
CA PRO A 435 -13.27 10.15 13.97
C PRO A 435 -12.41 9.58 12.83
N GLN A 436 -11.08 9.79 12.81
CA GLN A 436 -10.24 9.24 11.73
C GLN A 436 -10.05 7.73 11.85
N ASN A 437 -9.97 7.18 13.06
CA ASN A 437 -9.99 5.73 13.29
C ASN A 437 -11.27 5.10 12.73
N HIS A 438 -12.42 5.72 13.02
CA HIS A 438 -13.73 5.30 12.53
C HIS A 438 -13.87 5.42 11.01
N TRP A 439 -13.32 6.48 10.42
CA TRP A 439 -13.22 6.60 8.96
C TRP A 439 -12.38 5.48 8.34
N PHE A 440 -11.22 5.17 8.92
CA PHE A 440 -10.33 4.14 8.39
C PHE A 440 -10.96 2.74 8.48
N TYR A 441 -11.65 2.45 9.59
CA TYR A 441 -12.45 1.25 9.74
C TYR A 441 -13.55 1.14 8.67
N LEU A 442 -14.38 2.17 8.54
CA LEU A 442 -15.48 2.20 7.56
C LEU A 442 -14.98 2.14 6.11
N LEU A 443 -13.79 2.66 5.81
CA LEU A 443 -13.16 2.48 4.50
C LEU A 443 -12.65 1.05 4.28
N SER A 444 -12.08 0.42 5.31
CA SER A 444 -11.53 -0.93 5.23
C SER A 444 -12.65 -1.97 5.11
N GLU A 445 -13.56 -2.01 6.08
CA GLU A 445 -14.54 -3.09 6.27
C GLU A 445 -15.99 -2.67 5.95
N GLY A 446 -16.28 -1.37 6.04
CA GLY A 446 -17.64 -0.86 5.89
C GLY A 446 -18.46 -0.93 7.19
N SER A 447 -19.74 -0.60 7.10
CA SER A 447 -20.64 -0.55 8.28
C SER A 447 -21.19 -1.93 8.68
N SER A 448 -21.07 -2.94 7.82
CA SER A 448 -21.66 -4.27 8.01
C SER A 448 -20.84 -5.34 7.26
N PRO A 449 -19.60 -5.60 7.69
CA PRO A 449 -18.72 -6.59 7.05
C PRO A 449 -19.26 -8.03 7.21
N THR A 450 -18.72 -8.93 6.38
CA THR A 450 -19.14 -10.34 6.32
C THR A 450 -18.00 -11.33 6.60
N ASP A 451 -16.82 -10.84 6.95
CA ASP A 451 -15.59 -11.61 7.15
C ASP A 451 -15.33 -12.00 8.62
N GLY A 452 -16.10 -11.44 9.54
CA GLY A 452 -15.99 -11.66 10.99
C GLY A 452 -15.73 -10.38 11.80
N GLN A 453 -15.38 -9.28 11.14
CA GLN A 453 -15.16 -8.00 11.82
C GLN A 453 -16.46 -7.40 12.39
N PRO A 454 -16.39 -6.51 13.41
CA PRO A 454 -17.58 -5.97 14.07
C PRO A 454 -18.47 -5.09 13.16
N ALA A 455 -19.78 -5.10 13.36
CA ALA A 455 -20.64 -4.09 12.75
C ALA A 455 -20.33 -2.69 13.32
N SER A 456 -20.28 -1.67 12.47
CA SER A 456 -19.87 -0.31 12.82
C SER A 456 -20.99 0.70 12.54
N PRO A 457 -21.28 1.64 13.47
CA PRO A 457 -22.31 2.65 13.29
C PRO A 457 -21.90 3.70 12.25
N THR A 458 -22.84 4.54 11.80
CA THR A 458 -22.51 5.74 11.02
C THR A 458 -23.26 6.95 11.56
N CYS A 459 -22.60 8.11 11.57
CA CYS A 459 -23.12 9.34 12.17
C CYS A 459 -24.35 9.91 11.43
N ASN A 460 -24.54 9.49 10.17
CA ASN A 460 -25.62 9.92 9.29
C ASN A 460 -26.61 8.78 8.96
N GLY A 461 -26.45 7.59 9.54
CA GLY A 461 -27.30 6.42 9.27
C GLY A 461 -27.14 5.80 7.87
N SER A 462 -26.10 6.17 7.12
CA SER A 462 -25.77 5.54 5.83
C SER A 462 -25.11 4.16 6.01
N SER A 463 -25.15 3.34 4.97
CA SER A 463 -24.34 2.12 4.89
C SER A 463 -23.09 2.38 4.07
N VAL A 464 -21.95 1.86 4.51
CA VAL A 464 -20.66 1.95 3.82
C VAL A 464 -20.21 0.54 3.42
N THR A 465 -19.70 0.38 2.20
CA THR A 465 -19.05 -0.84 1.72
C THR A 465 -17.54 -0.66 1.78
N GLY A 466 -16.86 -1.52 2.55
CA GLY A 466 -15.41 -1.51 2.64
C GLY A 466 -14.71 -1.92 1.34
N ILE A 467 -13.45 -1.50 1.19
CA ILE A 467 -12.59 -1.86 0.05
C ILE A 467 -11.42 -2.79 0.43
N GLY A 468 -11.39 -3.24 1.68
CA GLY A 468 -10.33 -4.04 2.30
C GLY A 468 -9.17 -3.18 2.82
N ILE A 469 -8.66 -3.53 3.99
CA ILE A 469 -7.63 -2.76 4.72
C ILE A 469 -6.39 -2.40 3.87
N GLN A 470 -5.92 -3.29 2.98
CA GLN A 470 -4.75 -3.00 2.14
C GLN A 470 -4.99 -1.81 1.18
N LYS A 471 -6.19 -1.69 0.60
CA LYS A 471 -6.52 -0.53 -0.25
C LYS A 471 -6.76 0.72 0.58
N ALA A 472 -7.41 0.59 1.75
CA ALA A 472 -7.59 1.69 2.68
C ALA A 472 -6.24 2.26 3.14
N GLY A 473 -5.28 1.41 3.51
CA GLY A 473 -3.91 1.78 3.88
C GLY A 473 -3.17 2.52 2.76
N LYS A 474 -3.30 2.06 1.50
CA LYS A 474 -2.75 2.77 0.33
C LYS A 474 -3.32 4.18 0.18
N ILE A 475 -4.63 4.33 0.27
CA ILE A 475 -5.32 5.63 0.15
C ILE A 475 -4.93 6.54 1.32
N PHE A 476 -4.90 6.02 2.54
CA PHE A 476 -4.49 6.73 3.74
C PHE A 476 -3.06 7.23 3.63
N TYR A 477 -2.09 6.37 3.33
CA TYR A 477 -0.68 6.75 3.26
C TYR A 477 -0.38 7.74 2.11
N ASN A 478 -0.91 7.50 0.90
CA ASN A 478 -0.70 8.44 -0.21
C ASN A 478 -1.43 9.77 0.05
N GLY A 479 -2.57 9.75 0.74
CA GLY A 479 -3.22 10.95 1.28
C GLY A 479 -2.36 11.68 2.30
N LEU A 480 -1.73 10.95 3.25
CA LEU A 480 -0.80 11.48 4.24
C LEU A 480 0.44 12.12 3.59
N LEU A 481 0.85 11.69 2.40
CA LEU A 481 1.94 12.34 1.66
C LEU A 481 1.58 13.73 1.09
N HIS A 482 0.31 14.12 1.04
CA HIS A 482 -0.12 15.50 0.78
C HIS A 482 -0.08 16.40 2.04
N LYS A 483 0.27 15.85 3.21
CA LYS A 483 0.20 16.57 4.49
C LYS A 483 1.05 17.84 4.48
N THR A 484 0.50 18.90 5.07
CA THR A 484 1.21 20.16 5.37
C THR A 484 1.03 20.47 6.85
N SER A 485 1.75 21.46 7.39
CA SER A 485 1.64 21.81 8.81
C SER A 485 0.22 22.23 9.26
N SER A 486 -0.67 22.64 8.34
CA SER A 486 -2.08 22.94 8.63
C SER A 486 -3.03 21.75 8.50
N TRP A 487 -2.54 20.51 8.66
CA TRP A 487 -3.34 19.28 8.56
C TRP A 487 -4.49 19.24 9.55
N ASN A 488 -5.65 18.80 9.06
CA ASN A 488 -6.93 18.72 9.74
C ASN A 488 -7.84 17.72 8.98
N HIS A 489 -9.01 17.35 9.51
CA HIS A 489 -9.88 16.32 8.90
C HIS A 489 -10.35 16.69 7.49
N LYS A 490 -10.55 17.98 7.21
CA LYS A 490 -10.94 18.49 5.88
C LYS A 490 -9.81 18.37 4.86
N ALA A 491 -8.58 18.65 5.28
CA ALA A 491 -7.39 18.43 4.47
C ALA A 491 -7.16 16.93 4.21
N ALA A 492 -7.29 16.09 5.23
CA ALA A 492 -7.21 14.63 5.12
C ALA A 492 -8.25 14.07 4.16
N ARG A 493 -9.50 14.55 4.22
CA ARG A 493 -10.56 14.21 3.26
C ARG A 493 -10.19 14.56 1.82
N LYS A 494 -9.80 15.82 1.57
CA LYS A 494 -9.39 16.27 0.22
C LYS A 494 -8.24 15.42 -0.33
N ALA A 495 -7.22 15.18 0.48
CA ALA A 495 -6.02 14.45 0.09
C ALA A 495 -6.27 12.97 -0.17
N THR A 496 -7.04 12.28 0.68
CA THR A 496 -7.37 10.85 0.49
C THR A 496 -8.30 10.65 -0.72
N LEU A 497 -9.21 11.59 -1.01
CA LEU A 497 -10.00 11.57 -2.24
C LEU A 497 -9.13 11.77 -3.50
N GLN A 498 -8.14 12.67 -3.45
CA GLN A 498 -7.16 12.83 -4.54
C GLN A 498 -6.32 11.57 -4.72
N ALA A 499 -5.80 10.99 -3.64
CA ALA A 499 -5.07 9.73 -3.65
C ALA A 499 -5.91 8.59 -4.25
N ALA A 500 -7.19 8.46 -3.91
CA ALA A 500 -8.06 7.44 -4.49
C ALA A 500 -8.19 7.58 -6.03
N VAL A 501 -8.29 8.81 -6.56
CA VAL A 501 -8.31 9.04 -8.02
C VAL A 501 -6.96 8.70 -8.67
N ASP A 502 -5.85 9.10 -8.05
CA ASP A 502 -4.52 8.92 -8.64
C ASP A 502 -4.03 7.46 -8.58
N LEU A 503 -4.43 6.70 -7.56
CA LEU A 503 -4.06 5.29 -7.34
C LEU A 503 -4.91 4.30 -8.16
N PHE A 504 -6.18 4.62 -8.41
CA PHE A 504 -7.14 3.70 -9.07
C PHE A 504 -7.72 4.29 -10.37
N PRO A 505 -6.88 4.66 -11.36
CA PRO A 505 -7.34 5.30 -12.58
C PRO A 505 -8.30 4.39 -13.37
N GLY A 506 -9.49 4.93 -13.69
CA GLY A 506 -10.55 4.19 -14.39
C GLY A 506 -11.51 3.40 -13.49
N SER A 507 -11.36 3.50 -12.16
CA SER A 507 -12.34 3.06 -11.17
C SER A 507 -12.77 4.26 -10.33
N CYS A 508 -14.08 4.39 -10.06
CA CYS A 508 -14.55 5.28 -9.00
C CYS A 508 -15.01 4.52 -7.75
N THR A 509 -14.87 3.18 -7.70
CA THR A 509 -15.23 2.36 -6.54
C THR A 509 -14.50 2.82 -5.28
N GLU A 510 -13.17 2.89 -5.35
CA GLU A 510 -12.31 3.30 -4.24
C GLU A 510 -12.56 4.76 -3.83
N PHE A 511 -12.70 5.67 -4.80
CA PHE A 511 -13.04 7.06 -4.55
C PHE A 511 -14.41 7.21 -3.86
N ASN A 512 -15.43 6.50 -4.36
CA ASN A 512 -16.78 6.53 -3.82
C ASN A 512 -16.84 5.94 -2.40
N ALA A 513 -16.08 4.88 -2.12
CA ALA A 513 -15.94 4.32 -0.78
C ALA A 513 -15.23 5.28 0.19
N THR A 514 -14.09 5.87 -0.22
CA THR A 514 -13.39 6.92 0.56
C THR A 514 -14.31 8.10 0.86
N LYS A 515 -15.08 8.57 -0.13
CA LYS A 515 -16.08 9.63 0.04
C LYS A 515 -17.19 9.22 1.01
N ALA A 516 -17.75 8.02 0.86
CA ALA A 516 -18.82 7.51 1.69
C ALA A 516 -18.39 7.35 3.16
N ALA A 517 -17.18 6.86 3.42
CA ALA A 517 -16.62 6.76 4.77
C ALA A 517 -16.46 8.16 5.42
N TRP A 518 -15.95 9.16 4.67
CA TRP A 518 -15.84 10.54 5.22
C TRP A 518 -17.22 11.18 5.45
N ASP A 519 -18.17 10.99 4.53
CA ASP A 519 -19.55 11.44 4.70
C ASP A 519 -20.20 10.76 5.94
N ALA A 520 -19.92 9.46 6.16
CA ALA A 520 -20.44 8.66 7.27
C ALA A 520 -19.94 9.10 8.66
N ILE A 521 -18.73 9.68 8.75
CA ILE A 521 -18.20 10.28 9.99
C ILE A 521 -18.47 11.80 10.11
N SER A 522 -19.35 12.36 9.28
CA SER A 522 -19.73 13.79 9.28
C SER A 522 -18.63 14.80 8.85
N VAL A 523 -17.57 14.35 8.18
CA VAL A 523 -16.66 15.27 7.46
C VAL A 523 -17.24 15.49 6.07
N GLY A 524 -18.13 16.48 5.94
CA GLY A 524 -18.76 16.82 4.66
C GLY A 524 -17.80 17.36 3.59
N ALA A 525 -18.29 17.43 2.35
CA ALA A 525 -17.51 17.85 1.19
C ALA A 525 -16.89 19.27 1.34
N VAL A 526 -15.63 19.41 0.92
CA VAL A 526 -14.83 20.63 0.99
C VAL A 526 -14.50 21.17 -0.40
N SER A 527 -14.23 22.47 -0.48
CA SER A 527 -13.93 23.12 -1.77
C SER A 527 -12.61 22.61 -2.35
N GLY A 528 -12.63 22.20 -3.62
CA GLY A 528 -11.44 21.68 -4.31
C GLY A 528 -11.11 20.21 -4.01
N GLU A 529 -12.07 19.43 -3.52
CA GLU A 529 -12.01 17.97 -3.60
C GLU A 529 -11.84 17.50 -5.06
N ALA A 530 -11.07 16.43 -5.24
CA ALA A 530 -10.99 15.73 -6.51
C ALA A 530 -12.37 15.21 -6.94
N THR A 531 -12.63 15.15 -8.24
CA THR A 531 -13.79 14.45 -8.79
C THR A 531 -13.32 13.22 -9.56
N CYS A 532 -13.86 12.05 -9.24
CA CYS A 532 -13.60 10.88 -10.07
C CYS A 532 -14.44 10.93 -11.36
N THR A 533 -13.75 11.07 -12.49
CA THR A 533 -14.35 10.93 -13.83
C THR A 533 -13.69 9.75 -14.52
N GLY A 534 -14.39 8.62 -14.63
CA GLY A 534 -13.80 7.40 -15.19
C GLY A 534 -14.56 6.10 -14.95
N GLU A 535 -15.59 6.09 -14.10
CA GLU A 535 -16.44 4.91 -13.95
C GLU A 535 -17.09 4.57 -15.31
N PRO A 536 -16.96 3.33 -15.83
CA PRO A 536 -17.71 2.91 -17.00
C PRO A 536 -19.21 3.01 -16.66
N PRO A 537 -20.06 3.62 -17.51
CA PRO A 537 -21.48 3.79 -17.22
C PRO A 537 -22.09 2.51 -16.68
N LYS A 538 -22.84 2.62 -15.58
CA LYS A 538 -23.33 1.49 -14.76
C LYS A 538 -24.13 0.45 -15.57
N ASP A 539 -24.63 0.84 -16.73
CA ASP A 539 -25.42 0.03 -17.65
C ASP A 539 -24.59 -0.61 -18.80
N ASN A 540 -23.25 -0.44 -18.83
CA ASN A 540 -22.37 -1.07 -19.82
C ASN A 540 -22.47 -2.60 -19.78
N ASP A 541 -22.86 -3.22 -20.88
CA ASP A 541 -23.10 -4.66 -20.99
C ASP A 541 -22.49 -5.24 -22.28
N PHE A 542 -22.23 -6.55 -22.28
CA PHE A 542 -21.70 -7.28 -23.43
C PHE A 542 -22.19 -8.72 -23.46
N SER A 543 -22.18 -9.36 -24.64
CA SER A 543 -22.36 -10.80 -24.80
C SER A 543 -21.03 -11.51 -25.06
N VAL A 544 -20.88 -12.76 -24.61
CA VAL A 544 -19.78 -13.65 -25.00
C VAL A 544 -20.30 -14.84 -25.83
N SER A 545 -19.52 -15.29 -26.81
CA SER A 545 -19.84 -16.45 -27.66
C SER A 545 -18.56 -17.14 -28.14
N LEU A 546 -18.70 -18.38 -28.64
CA LEU A 546 -17.58 -19.25 -29.03
C LEU A 546 -17.77 -19.77 -30.46
N SER A 547 -16.69 -19.78 -31.24
CA SER A 547 -16.71 -20.34 -32.60
C SER A 547 -15.38 -21.05 -32.93
N PRO A 548 -15.39 -22.39 -33.14
CA PRO A 548 -16.50 -23.31 -32.90
C PRO A 548 -16.83 -23.43 -31.40
N SER A 549 -18.07 -23.74 -31.04
CA SER A 549 -18.47 -24.03 -29.64
C SER A 549 -18.24 -25.49 -29.23
N THR A 550 -17.71 -26.34 -30.12
CA THR A 550 -17.41 -27.74 -29.83
C THR A 550 -16.12 -28.17 -30.53
N ALA A 551 -15.44 -29.20 -30.02
CA ALA A 551 -14.38 -29.91 -30.72
C ALA A 551 -14.22 -31.35 -30.23
N THR A 552 -13.72 -32.21 -31.12
CA THR A 552 -13.28 -33.58 -30.79
C THR A 552 -11.77 -33.69 -30.97
N VAL A 553 -11.07 -34.19 -29.96
CA VAL A 553 -9.60 -34.37 -29.95
C VAL A 553 -9.22 -35.73 -29.40
N GLN A 554 -8.05 -36.24 -29.74
CA GLN A 554 -7.48 -37.41 -29.05
C GLN A 554 -6.74 -36.98 -27.77
N PRO A 555 -6.54 -37.87 -26.78
CA PRO A 555 -5.65 -37.59 -25.66
C PRO A 555 -4.26 -37.13 -26.13
N GLY A 556 -3.70 -36.10 -25.51
CA GLY A 556 -2.42 -35.49 -25.89
C GLY A 556 -2.51 -34.46 -27.02
N GLN A 557 -3.72 -34.12 -27.50
CA GLN A 557 -3.96 -33.11 -28.53
C GLN A 557 -4.61 -31.84 -27.95
N SER A 558 -4.83 -30.84 -28.80
CA SER A 558 -5.49 -29.58 -28.41
C SER A 558 -6.62 -29.17 -29.35
N ALA A 559 -7.61 -28.49 -28.80
CA ALA A 559 -8.67 -27.79 -29.51
C ALA A 559 -8.46 -26.28 -29.38
N THR A 560 -8.95 -25.49 -30.34
CA THR A 560 -8.94 -24.02 -30.25
C THR A 560 -10.30 -23.46 -30.68
N SER A 561 -10.76 -22.42 -29.99
CA SER A 561 -11.99 -21.68 -30.29
C SER A 561 -11.75 -20.18 -30.22
N THR A 562 -12.46 -19.41 -31.05
CA THR A 562 -12.49 -17.95 -30.94
C THR A 562 -13.55 -17.55 -29.94
N VAL A 563 -13.13 -16.91 -28.85
CA VAL A 563 -14.00 -16.20 -27.91
C VAL A 563 -14.33 -14.84 -28.53
N THR A 564 -15.59 -14.61 -28.86
CA THR A 564 -16.07 -13.32 -29.37
C THR A 564 -16.85 -12.61 -28.28
N THR A 565 -16.40 -11.41 -27.92
CA THR A 565 -17.19 -10.48 -27.09
C THR A 565 -17.85 -9.43 -27.96
N LYS A 566 -19.05 -8.97 -27.61
CA LYS A 566 -19.76 -7.90 -28.32
C LYS A 566 -20.49 -7.00 -27.34
N ILE A 567 -20.34 -5.69 -27.47
CA ILE A 567 -21.08 -4.70 -26.67
C ILE A 567 -22.59 -4.86 -26.95
N THR A 568 -23.38 -5.00 -25.90
CA THR A 568 -24.86 -5.07 -25.95
C THR A 568 -25.49 -3.79 -25.44
N ASN A 569 -24.85 -3.09 -24.50
CA ASN A 569 -25.24 -1.75 -24.07
C ASN A 569 -24.02 -0.90 -23.67
N GLY A 570 -24.13 0.43 -23.81
CA GLY A 570 -23.10 1.37 -23.38
C GLY A 570 -21.77 1.30 -24.16
N ASN A 571 -20.65 1.48 -23.46
CA ASN A 571 -19.30 1.56 -24.01
C ASN A 571 -18.52 0.24 -23.88
N ALA A 572 -17.42 0.14 -24.61
CA ALA A 572 -16.46 -0.95 -24.44
C ALA A 572 -15.87 -0.98 -23.02
N GLN A 573 -15.70 -2.17 -22.45
CA GLN A 573 -15.11 -2.41 -21.13
C GLN A 573 -14.06 -3.52 -21.18
N SER A 574 -13.11 -3.52 -20.25
CA SER A 574 -12.12 -4.59 -20.12
C SER A 574 -12.80 -5.87 -19.61
N VAL A 575 -12.59 -6.99 -20.29
CA VAL A 575 -13.23 -8.29 -20.02
C VAL A 575 -12.13 -9.35 -19.81
N LYS A 576 -12.05 -9.88 -18.59
CA LYS A 576 -11.15 -11.00 -18.23
C LYS A 576 -11.82 -12.32 -18.58
N LEU A 577 -11.05 -13.26 -19.13
CA LEU A 577 -11.53 -14.58 -19.54
C LEU A 577 -10.97 -15.68 -18.62
N THR A 578 -11.84 -16.62 -18.21
CA THR A 578 -11.47 -17.83 -17.45
C THR A 578 -12.26 -19.04 -17.95
N ALA A 579 -11.83 -20.25 -17.55
CA ALA A 579 -12.51 -21.50 -17.91
C ALA A 579 -12.68 -22.41 -16.68
N SER A 580 -13.76 -23.16 -16.62
CA SER A 580 -14.03 -24.22 -15.64
C SER A 580 -14.69 -25.44 -16.31
N GLY A 581 -14.82 -26.57 -15.61
CA GLY A 581 -15.42 -27.79 -16.19
C GLY A 581 -14.51 -28.58 -17.14
N LEU A 582 -13.19 -28.36 -17.08
CA LEU A 582 -12.18 -29.13 -17.81
C LEU A 582 -12.07 -30.56 -17.25
N PRO A 583 -11.87 -31.59 -18.11
CA PRO A 583 -11.56 -32.95 -17.64
C PRO A 583 -10.17 -33.02 -17.00
N SER A 584 -9.93 -34.07 -16.20
CA SER A 584 -8.63 -34.31 -15.58
C SER A 584 -7.53 -34.46 -16.65
N GLY A 585 -6.45 -33.68 -16.51
CA GLY A 585 -5.37 -33.63 -17.50
C GLY A 585 -5.57 -32.60 -18.62
N ALA A 586 -6.67 -31.84 -18.65
CA ALA A 586 -6.85 -30.75 -19.59
C ALA A 586 -6.56 -29.37 -18.97
N THR A 587 -6.04 -28.45 -19.78
CA THR A 587 -5.78 -27.04 -19.41
C THR A 587 -6.34 -26.11 -20.49
N ALA A 588 -6.77 -24.90 -20.09
CA ALA A 588 -7.25 -23.88 -21.01
C ALA A 588 -6.37 -22.61 -20.91
N THR A 589 -5.93 -22.09 -22.06
CA THR A 589 -5.10 -20.89 -22.16
C THR A 589 -5.77 -19.88 -23.10
N PHE A 590 -5.80 -18.61 -22.70
CA PHE A 590 -6.41 -17.52 -23.47
C PHE A 590 -5.36 -16.56 -24.02
N THR A 591 -5.46 -16.24 -25.32
CA THR A 591 -4.56 -15.31 -26.00
C THR A 591 -5.37 -14.25 -26.76
N PRO A 592 -5.46 -13.01 -26.26
CA PRO A 592 -5.05 -12.56 -24.91
C PRO A 592 -6.04 -13.03 -23.82
N ALA A 593 -5.59 -13.06 -22.56
CA ALA A 593 -6.43 -13.42 -21.40
C ALA A 593 -7.42 -12.33 -20.95
N THR A 594 -7.29 -11.12 -21.50
CA THR A 594 -8.18 -9.99 -21.29
C THR A 594 -8.37 -9.25 -22.62
N VAL A 595 -9.60 -8.90 -22.95
CA VAL A 595 -9.97 -8.16 -24.18
C VAL A 595 -10.80 -6.93 -23.83
N GLN A 596 -10.92 -5.97 -24.75
CA GLN A 596 -12.01 -5.00 -24.67
C GLN A 596 -13.28 -5.63 -25.25
N SER A 597 -14.44 -5.41 -24.63
CA SER A 597 -15.71 -5.94 -25.12
C SER A 597 -16.00 -5.40 -26.53
N GLY A 598 -16.25 -6.31 -27.48
CA GLY A 598 -16.27 -6.00 -28.91
C GLY A 598 -15.06 -6.57 -29.67
N ALA A 599 -14.01 -7.01 -28.97
CA ALA A 599 -12.86 -7.72 -29.53
C ALA A 599 -12.95 -9.25 -29.29
N THR A 600 -12.01 -9.96 -29.88
CA THR A 600 -11.90 -11.43 -29.83
C THR A 600 -10.64 -11.88 -29.11
N ALA A 601 -10.69 -13.07 -28.51
CA ALA A 601 -9.53 -13.82 -28.04
C ALA A 601 -9.56 -15.25 -28.59
N SER A 602 -8.41 -15.92 -28.59
CA SER A 602 -8.34 -17.37 -28.82
C SER A 602 -8.30 -18.09 -27.48
N VAL A 603 -9.13 -19.11 -27.29
CA VAL A 603 -8.97 -20.10 -26.21
C VAL A 603 -8.45 -21.41 -26.80
N THR A 604 -7.32 -21.89 -26.27
CA THR A 604 -6.76 -23.20 -26.62
C THR A 604 -6.90 -24.13 -25.43
N ILE A 605 -7.55 -25.26 -25.63
CA ILE A 605 -7.72 -26.32 -24.63
C ILE A 605 -6.79 -27.47 -25.01
N ALA A 606 -5.77 -27.73 -24.20
CA ALA A 606 -4.80 -28.80 -24.40
C ALA A 606 -5.08 -29.97 -23.45
N THR A 607 -4.99 -31.20 -23.95
CA THR A 607 -5.15 -32.44 -23.17
C THR A 607 -3.80 -33.14 -23.00
N THR A 608 -3.61 -33.86 -21.90
CA THR A 608 -2.51 -34.84 -21.75
C THR A 608 -2.86 -36.16 -22.42
N ALA A 609 -1.85 -37.00 -22.68
CA ALA A 609 -2.05 -38.39 -23.10
C ALA A 609 -2.83 -39.24 -22.06
N SER A 610 -2.91 -38.78 -20.80
CA SER A 610 -3.68 -39.38 -19.72
C SER A 610 -5.08 -38.79 -19.52
N THR A 611 -5.50 -37.83 -20.34
CA THR A 611 -6.85 -37.24 -20.25
C THR A 611 -7.88 -38.30 -20.63
N PRO A 612 -8.87 -38.63 -19.77
CA PRO A 612 -9.84 -39.68 -20.06
C PRO A 612 -10.68 -39.39 -21.30
N ASN A 613 -11.05 -40.45 -22.03
CA ASN A 613 -12.04 -40.35 -23.09
C ASN A 613 -13.42 -39.99 -22.50
N GLY A 614 -14.16 -39.12 -23.18
CA GLY A 614 -15.48 -38.67 -22.74
C GLY A 614 -15.81 -37.26 -23.23
N THR A 615 -17.03 -36.80 -22.95
CA THR A 615 -17.50 -35.46 -23.30
C THR A 615 -17.59 -34.60 -22.06
N SER A 616 -16.94 -33.44 -22.08
CA SER A 616 -16.91 -32.45 -20.98
C SER A 616 -17.51 -31.12 -21.43
N LYS A 617 -18.25 -30.49 -20.52
CA LYS A 617 -18.80 -29.14 -20.71
C LYS A 617 -17.88 -28.12 -20.04
N VAL A 618 -17.05 -27.46 -20.85
CA VAL A 618 -16.13 -26.41 -20.39
C VAL A 618 -16.85 -25.08 -20.42
N THR A 619 -17.07 -24.45 -19.26
CA THR A 619 -17.71 -23.13 -19.16
C THR A 619 -16.65 -22.05 -19.29
N ILE A 620 -16.75 -21.21 -20.32
CA ILE A 620 -15.92 -20.00 -20.47
C ILE A 620 -16.65 -18.85 -19.79
N THR A 621 -16.02 -18.23 -18.80
CA THR A 621 -16.56 -17.07 -18.09
C THR A 621 -15.85 -15.81 -18.55
N ALA A 622 -16.64 -14.79 -18.91
CA ALA A 622 -16.17 -13.48 -19.30
C ALA A 622 -16.67 -12.46 -18.28
N THR A 623 -15.75 -11.84 -17.55
CA THR A 623 -16.03 -10.89 -16.47
C THR A 623 -15.60 -9.49 -16.89
N GLY A 624 -16.59 -8.62 -17.11
CA GLY A 624 -16.38 -7.17 -17.26
C GLY A 624 -16.46 -6.44 -15.92
N ALA A 625 -16.47 -5.11 -15.97
CA ALA A 625 -16.61 -4.27 -14.78
C ALA A 625 -18.03 -4.30 -14.21
N ASN A 626 -19.05 -4.27 -15.08
CA ASN A 626 -20.46 -4.14 -14.69
C ASN A 626 -21.30 -5.40 -14.96
N ALA A 627 -20.77 -6.37 -15.72
CA ALA A 627 -21.49 -7.58 -16.12
C ALA A 627 -20.56 -8.81 -16.20
N THR A 628 -21.09 -9.99 -15.92
CA THR A 628 -20.42 -11.28 -16.13
C THR A 628 -21.31 -12.20 -16.93
N HIS A 629 -20.77 -12.78 -18.00
CA HIS A 629 -21.49 -13.67 -18.91
C HIS A 629 -20.69 -14.93 -19.18
N THR A 630 -21.37 -16.01 -19.57
CA THR A 630 -20.74 -17.30 -19.86
C THR A 630 -21.07 -17.81 -21.26
N ALA A 631 -20.17 -18.60 -21.82
CA ALA A 631 -20.39 -19.37 -23.04
C ALA A 631 -19.83 -20.78 -22.85
N ASP A 632 -20.59 -21.78 -23.31
CA ASP A 632 -20.25 -23.19 -23.11
C ASP A 632 -19.49 -23.76 -24.31
N PHE A 633 -18.39 -24.47 -24.03
CA PHE A 633 -17.63 -25.26 -24.99
C PHE A 633 -17.77 -26.75 -24.73
N THR A 634 -18.20 -27.53 -25.71
CA THR A 634 -18.26 -29.00 -25.60
C THR A 634 -16.97 -29.62 -26.13
N LEU A 635 -16.14 -30.14 -25.23
CA LEU A 635 -14.94 -30.89 -25.58
C LEU A 635 -15.24 -32.40 -25.53
N THR A 636 -15.05 -33.10 -26.64
CA THR A 636 -15.02 -34.57 -26.67
C THR A 636 -13.57 -35.04 -26.78
N VAL A 637 -13.11 -35.82 -25.80
CA VAL A 637 -11.80 -36.48 -25.84
C VAL A 637 -12.00 -37.94 -26.25
N GLY A 638 -11.21 -38.39 -27.23
CA GLY A 638 -11.44 -39.65 -27.94
C GLY A 638 -12.57 -39.55 -28.97
N SER A 639 -12.78 -40.62 -29.74
CA SER A 639 -13.91 -40.72 -30.66
C SER A 639 -15.17 -41.19 -29.95
N GLY A 640 -16.15 -40.30 -29.79
CA GLY A 640 -17.46 -40.66 -29.26
C GLY A 640 -18.31 -41.45 -30.26
N ASN A 641 -18.21 -42.78 -30.26
CA ASN A 641 -19.34 -43.72 -30.46
C ASN A 641 -18.90 -45.17 -30.09
N PRO A 642 -19.83 -46.09 -29.75
CA PRO A 642 -19.48 -47.35 -29.11
C PRO A 642 -18.91 -48.37 -30.11
N GLY A 643 -17.78 -48.98 -29.73
CA GLY A 643 -17.41 -50.30 -30.22
C GLY A 643 -17.03 -50.41 -31.69
N GLY A 644 -15.71 -50.51 -31.96
CA GLY A 644 -15.12 -50.52 -33.31
C GLY A 644 -15.45 -51.73 -34.20
N CYS A 645 -16.53 -52.45 -33.87
CA CYS A 645 -16.91 -53.75 -34.43
C CYS A 645 -18.45 -53.84 -34.62
N GLY A 646 -19.09 -52.73 -35.00
CA GLY A 646 -20.53 -52.66 -35.24
C GLY A 646 -21.37 -52.55 -33.96
N GLY A 647 -20.94 -51.73 -33.00
CA GLY A 647 -21.65 -51.50 -31.73
C GLY A 647 -21.26 -52.44 -30.58
N VAL A 648 -20.31 -53.36 -30.80
CA VAL A 648 -19.75 -54.23 -29.76
C VAL A 648 -18.79 -53.43 -28.88
N THR A 649 -19.15 -53.18 -27.62
CA THR A 649 -18.41 -52.39 -26.62
C THR A 649 -16.90 -52.63 -26.65
N ALA A 650 -16.09 -51.58 -26.53
CA ALA A 650 -14.64 -51.72 -26.47
C ALA A 650 -14.21 -52.46 -25.19
N TRP A 651 -13.11 -53.20 -25.28
CA TRP A 651 -12.49 -53.80 -24.09
C TRP A 651 -11.94 -52.71 -23.16
N ASP A 652 -12.20 -52.85 -21.86
CA ASP A 652 -11.74 -51.97 -20.78
C ASP A 652 -11.06 -52.83 -19.71
N SER A 653 -9.81 -52.49 -19.36
CA SER A 653 -9.01 -53.21 -18.38
C SER A 653 -9.61 -53.21 -16.96
N ASN A 654 -10.55 -52.33 -16.65
CA ASN A 654 -11.19 -52.21 -15.34
C ASN A 654 -12.56 -52.89 -15.28
N THR A 655 -13.08 -53.39 -16.41
CA THR A 655 -14.37 -54.08 -16.46
C THR A 655 -14.20 -55.57 -16.18
N PHE A 656 -15.17 -56.15 -15.46
CA PHE A 656 -15.28 -57.60 -15.26
C PHE A 656 -16.02 -58.23 -16.43
N TYR A 657 -15.42 -59.27 -17.01
CA TYR A 657 -15.98 -60.05 -18.11
C TYR A 657 -16.19 -61.50 -17.69
N GLY A 658 -17.32 -62.09 -18.07
CA GLY A 658 -17.64 -63.51 -17.93
C GLY A 658 -17.66 -64.26 -19.27
N PRO A 659 -17.66 -65.61 -19.25
CA PRO A 659 -17.71 -66.41 -20.47
C PRO A 659 -18.93 -66.07 -21.34
N GLY A 660 -18.69 -65.75 -22.61
CA GLY A 660 -19.69 -65.32 -23.59
C GLY A 660 -19.77 -63.80 -23.83
N ASP A 661 -19.15 -62.98 -22.98
CA ASP A 661 -19.08 -61.52 -23.23
C ASP A 661 -18.25 -61.21 -24.47
N VAL A 662 -18.71 -60.26 -25.29
CA VAL A 662 -18.05 -59.88 -26.56
C VAL A 662 -17.59 -58.43 -26.51
N VAL A 663 -16.32 -58.19 -26.85
CA VAL A 663 -15.69 -56.87 -26.86
C VAL A 663 -14.96 -56.57 -28.17
N SER A 664 -14.77 -55.29 -28.51
CA SER A 664 -13.88 -54.86 -29.59
C SER A 664 -12.50 -54.50 -29.05
N TYR A 665 -11.43 -55.11 -29.59
CA TYR A 665 -10.04 -54.73 -29.31
C TYR A 665 -9.16 -55.00 -30.53
N GLY A 666 -8.26 -54.07 -30.88
CA GLY A 666 -7.32 -54.23 -32.00
C GLY A 666 -7.95 -54.45 -33.38
N ASN A 667 -9.10 -53.82 -33.67
CA ASN A 667 -9.92 -54.06 -34.88
C ASN A 667 -10.45 -55.51 -35.01
N HIS A 668 -10.57 -56.25 -33.91
CA HIS A 668 -11.14 -57.59 -33.85
C HIS A 668 -12.24 -57.68 -32.78
N LYS A 669 -13.19 -58.61 -32.97
CA LYS A 669 -14.15 -59.04 -31.94
C LYS A 669 -13.51 -60.14 -31.11
N TRP A 670 -13.61 -60.04 -29.79
CA TRP A 670 -13.11 -61.05 -28.87
C TRP A 670 -14.25 -61.54 -28.00
N THR A 671 -14.43 -62.86 -27.93
CA THR A 671 -15.41 -63.49 -27.04
C THR A 671 -14.68 -64.06 -25.85
N SER A 672 -15.14 -63.73 -24.64
CA SER A 672 -14.57 -64.24 -23.39
C SER A 672 -14.88 -65.73 -23.22
N THR A 673 -13.87 -66.50 -22.83
CA THR A 673 -13.97 -67.92 -22.47
C THR A 673 -13.81 -68.17 -20.98
N TRP A 674 -13.34 -67.18 -20.20
CA TRP A 674 -13.12 -67.27 -18.76
C TRP A 674 -13.33 -65.93 -18.05
N TYR A 675 -13.73 -65.99 -16.78
CA TYR A 675 -13.90 -64.80 -15.96
C TYR A 675 -12.60 -64.02 -15.79
N SER A 676 -12.60 -62.70 -16.03
CA SER A 676 -11.42 -61.86 -15.92
C SER A 676 -11.70 -60.37 -15.66
N VAL A 677 -10.67 -59.68 -15.16
CA VAL A 677 -10.52 -58.22 -15.15
C VAL A 677 -9.09 -57.95 -15.64
N GLY A 678 -8.87 -56.95 -16.48
CA GLY A 678 -7.52 -56.53 -16.91
C GLY A 678 -6.78 -57.47 -17.87
N ALA A 679 -7.33 -58.62 -18.24
CA ALA A 679 -6.75 -59.50 -19.25
C ALA A 679 -6.98 -58.93 -20.66
N GLU A 680 -5.91 -58.47 -21.32
CA GLU A 680 -5.95 -57.83 -22.65
C GLU A 680 -6.18 -58.85 -23.78
N PRO A 681 -7.20 -58.70 -24.65
CA PRO A 681 -7.46 -59.65 -25.73
C PRO A 681 -6.31 -59.71 -26.75
N GLY A 682 -5.91 -60.92 -27.15
CA GLY A 682 -4.81 -61.16 -28.09
C GLY A 682 -3.40 -61.12 -27.47
N ALA A 683 -3.25 -60.72 -26.20
CA ALA A 683 -1.96 -60.80 -25.51
C ALA A 683 -1.56 -62.27 -25.25
N PRO A 684 -0.26 -62.65 -25.31
CA PRO A 684 0.17 -64.05 -25.15
C PRO A 684 -0.26 -64.72 -23.83
N GLY A 685 -0.49 -63.94 -22.77
CA GLY A 685 -0.97 -64.44 -21.48
C GLY A 685 -2.48 -64.67 -21.39
N SER A 686 -3.29 -64.21 -22.36
CA SER A 686 -4.76 -64.15 -22.28
C SER A 686 -5.49 -65.08 -23.24
N TRP A 687 -4.77 -65.89 -24.03
CA TRP A 687 -5.28 -66.88 -24.96
C TRP A 687 -6.28 -67.92 -24.39
N ALA A 688 -6.28 -68.17 -23.07
CA ALA A 688 -7.26 -69.00 -22.39
C ALA A 688 -8.53 -68.22 -21.93
N VAL A 689 -8.46 -66.89 -21.96
CA VAL A 689 -9.50 -65.94 -21.53
C VAL A 689 -10.28 -65.37 -22.71
N TRP A 690 -9.63 -65.19 -23.88
CA TRP A 690 -10.24 -64.59 -25.06
C TRP A 690 -10.06 -65.45 -26.31
N THR A 691 -11.15 -65.64 -27.05
CA THR A 691 -11.14 -66.22 -28.40
C THR A 691 -11.37 -65.12 -29.45
N ASP A 692 -10.46 -65.02 -30.41
CA ASP A 692 -10.64 -64.15 -31.58
C ASP A 692 -11.86 -64.63 -32.37
N SER A 693 -12.84 -63.73 -32.49
CA SER A 693 -14.13 -63.96 -33.16
C SER A 693 -14.18 -63.31 -34.54
N GLY A 694 -13.03 -62.86 -35.04
CA GLY A 694 -12.83 -62.31 -36.38
C GLY A 694 -12.59 -60.79 -36.38
N ALA A 695 -11.99 -60.34 -37.48
CA ALA A 695 -11.73 -58.94 -37.75
C ALA A 695 -13.02 -58.11 -37.90
N CYS A 696 -12.83 -56.80 -37.75
CA CYS A 696 -13.78 -55.71 -37.97
C CYS A 696 -13.26 -54.83 -39.11
#